data_AF-A0A524HN00-F1
#
_entry.id   AF-A0A524HN00-F1
#
_cell.length_a   1.000
_cell.length_b   1.000
_cell.length_c   1.000
_cell.angle_alpha   90.00
_cell.angle_beta   90.00
_cell.angle_gamma   90.00
#
_symmetry.space_group_name_H-M   'P 1'
#
loop_
_entity.id
_entity.type
_entity.pdbx_description
1 polymer ?
#
loop_
_entity_poly.entity_id
_entity_poly.type
_entity_poly.pdbx_seq_one_letter_code
_entity_poly.pdbx_strand_id
1 'polypeptide(L)'
;MAHGGGAGGGGARRCQVRGGGASRAGGGCGAYPGSHRGGRYRAGHRPARSARTLPGQDPIRRADPIRPGVEQADRRCEACRWAVRPPARLQPGIAGVDPIRFAFGVHLHQPTGNFDHVFRDHVDQAYLPFLQRVSERDFLPVTLHISGPLLEWLEQHSDGFLDLVGRLVSDGRVELLLAGFYEPILAALPRADRIEQIQWMREAIERRFGVTATGLWLTERVWEPDLPADLAEAGVRFVLVDDHHFLVSGFERHQIHAPWTTESDGKRVTLFPIDERLRYLVPFRPPEETGAYLRQLRDAGHRLAVLADDGEKFGGWPGTREWVYERGWLDQFLDVMGGMVAGGEVQLTTFEQALKEVPSAGLAYLPTASYREMEGWALPPTAAIRLARLEHDLGKERLEGADGALVRGAHWRNFLAKYAEANRMHKKMMALSALCRWRGDPPDARRAIGRAQCNDAYWHGVFGGLYLPHLRAAVWQNLALAEAELRADDPLAHDLADFDADGHEEILVHSAKFSAVVSPDRGGVVEEYTLFEAGINYADVLTRRREAYLQLAAPVAPTDDVATVQDMQNGVPAELAPVDTDTRALFVDRVLPAGLTLEAYERGWYEPVASWARTMFRASVEHKDQGIDIVLRPTSEAAPGLIEKRLRFDHAGRLSVSYRWDPSAFPPDAFFAPEISLARELQLDCVPTPDLWVFAIATVAKSERGFDKTVQGESYTPRWPVALGEALVVLGGE
;
A
#
# COMPACT_ATOMS: atom_id res chain seq x y z
N MET A 1 40.23 9.65 43.73
CA MET A 1 41.70 9.58 43.78
C MET A 1 42.18 9.64 42.34
N ALA A 2 42.53 10.82 41.81
CA ALA A 2 43.90 11.40 41.80
C ALA A 2 44.83 10.56 40.90
N HIS A 3 45.52 11.03 39.85
CA HIS A 3 45.84 12.33 39.23
C HIS A 3 46.27 11.99 37.77
N GLY A 4 46.03 12.81 36.74
CA GLY A 4 46.92 13.91 36.28
C GLY A 4 48.06 13.37 35.40
N GLY A 5 48.45 13.91 34.25
CA GLY A 5 48.20 15.15 33.54
C GLY A 5 49.34 15.34 32.52
N GLY A 6 49.16 16.15 31.48
CA GLY A 6 50.22 16.48 30.54
C GLY A 6 49.77 17.49 29.49
N ALA A 7 50.24 18.72 29.63
CA ALA A 7 49.86 19.91 28.87
C ALA A 7 50.96 20.38 27.90
N GLY A 8 50.59 21.22 26.94
CA GLY A 8 51.45 22.12 26.15
C GLY A 8 50.88 22.36 24.75
N GLY A 9 50.69 23.56 24.19
CA GLY A 9 51.11 24.91 24.58
C GLY A 9 51.70 25.65 23.36
N GLY A 10 51.01 26.69 22.85
CA GLY A 10 51.52 27.74 21.93
C GLY A 10 51.62 27.37 20.44
N GLY A 11 51.41 28.24 19.44
CA GLY A 11 51.14 29.67 19.38
C GLY A 11 51.44 30.21 17.97
N ALA A 12 50.63 31.18 17.51
CA ALA A 12 50.88 32.18 16.45
C ALA A 12 50.96 31.75 14.96
N ARG A 13 50.12 32.35 14.10
CA ARG A 13 50.46 33.58 13.34
C ARG A 13 49.25 34.13 12.54
N ARG A 14 49.15 35.46 12.58
CA ARG A 14 48.24 36.33 11.80
C ARG A 14 48.60 36.34 10.31
N CYS A 15 47.61 36.57 9.46
CA CYS A 15 47.69 37.56 8.37
C CYS A 15 46.28 38.06 7.98
N GLN A 16 46.02 39.35 8.20
CA GLN A 16 44.95 40.16 7.60
C GLN A 16 45.61 41.10 6.58
N VAL A 17 45.01 41.28 5.39
CA VAL A 17 44.88 42.54 4.60
C VAL A 17 43.83 42.25 3.51
N ARG A 18 42.58 42.73 3.61
CA ARG A 18 41.97 43.97 3.05
C ARG A 18 41.86 44.07 1.51
N GLY A 19 40.64 44.43 1.06
CA GLY A 19 40.31 45.10 -0.20
C GLY A 19 38.81 45.00 -0.49
N GLY A 20 37.95 45.87 0.08
CA GLY A 20 37.36 47.06 -0.59
C GLY A 20 35.88 46.75 -0.93
N GLY A 21 34.86 47.58 -0.78
CA GLY A 21 34.68 48.97 -0.40
C GLY A 21 33.35 49.45 -1.02
N ALA A 22 32.44 50.00 -0.19
CA ALA A 22 31.24 50.82 -0.51
C ALA A 22 30.11 50.17 -1.34
N SER A 23 28.83 50.09 -0.95
CA SER A 23 27.86 50.94 -0.24
C SER A 23 27.11 52.00 -1.09
N ARG A 24 25.76 51.85 -1.05
CA ARG A 24 24.65 52.82 -1.16
C ARG A 24 24.04 53.23 -2.51
N ALA A 25 22.75 52.86 -2.65
CA ALA A 25 21.54 53.72 -2.66
C ALA A 25 20.70 53.85 -3.95
N GLY A 26 19.37 53.80 -3.72
CA GLY A 26 18.27 54.25 -4.61
C GLY A 26 17.51 53.08 -5.25
N GLY A 27 16.19 52.90 -5.14
CA GLY A 27 15.09 53.73 -4.65
C GLY A 27 13.81 53.40 -5.46
N GLY A 28 12.64 53.39 -4.81
CA GLY A 28 11.30 53.45 -5.42
C GLY A 28 10.57 52.09 -5.54
N CYS A 29 9.62 51.73 -4.68
CA CYS A 29 8.23 52.23 -4.52
C CYS A 29 7.32 51.96 -5.74
N GLY A 30 6.22 51.22 -5.50
CA GLY A 30 5.15 51.06 -6.49
C GLY A 30 4.03 50.12 -6.03
N ALA A 31 3.39 50.39 -4.89
CA ALA A 31 2.04 49.93 -4.60
C ALA A 31 1.07 51.02 -5.06
N TYR A 32 0.01 50.68 -5.82
CA TYR A 32 -1.21 51.49 -5.86
C TYR A 32 -2.46 50.62 -6.14
N PRO A 33 -3.63 51.00 -5.60
CA PRO A 33 -4.86 50.23 -5.58
C PRO A 33 -5.91 50.80 -6.58
N GLY A 34 -7.09 50.16 -6.65
CA GLY A 34 -8.24 50.75 -7.33
C GLY A 34 -9.52 49.92 -7.20
N SER A 35 -10.36 50.30 -6.24
CA SER A 35 -11.75 49.86 -6.13
C SER A 35 -12.66 50.77 -6.98
N HIS A 36 -13.72 50.22 -7.58
CA HIS A 36 -15.01 50.90 -7.67
C HIS A 36 -16.17 49.92 -7.95
N ARG A 37 -17.31 50.27 -7.34
CA ARG A 37 -18.55 49.52 -7.18
C ARG A 37 -19.43 49.50 -8.44
N GLY A 38 -20.24 48.44 -8.54
CA GLY A 38 -21.71 48.57 -8.69
C GLY A 38 -22.29 48.40 -10.10
N GLY A 39 -23.14 47.39 -10.26
CA GLY A 39 -24.04 47.28 -11.42
C GLY A 39 -24.77 45.94 -11.47
N ARG A 40 -26.03 45.90 -11.03
CA ARG A 40 -27.01 44.83 -11.31
C ARG A 40 -27.27 44.77 -12.83
N TYR A 41 -27.54 43.59 -13.40
CA TYR A 41 -28.76 43.27 -14.18
C TYR A 41 -28.65 41.91 -14.91
N ARG A 42 -29.62 41.05 -14.57
CA ARG A 42 -30.25 39.92 -15.27
C ARG A 42 -29.95 39.64 -16.75
N ALA A 43 -29.77 38.32 -17.01
CA ALA A 43 -30.52 37.44 -17.94
C ALA A 43 -30.59 37.76 -19.44
N GLY A 44 -30.32 36.73 -20.24
CA GLY A 44 -31.06 36.51 -21.49
C GLY A 44 -30.23 36.08 -22.71
N HIS A 45 -30.52 34.87 -23.17
CA HIS A 45 -30.56 34.45 -24.58
C HIS A 45 -29.27 34.20 -25.39
N ARG A 46 -29.00 32.90 -25.59
CA ARG A 46 -28.73 32.28 -26.92
C ARG A 46 -29.92 32.57 -27.87
N PRO A 47 -29.83 32.51 -29.23
CA PRO A 47 -29.04 31.51 -29.98
C PRO A 47 -28.50 31.88 -31.38
N ALA A 48 -27.83 30.88 -31.98
CA ALA A 48 -27.91 30.45 -33.39
C ALA A 48 -26.89 30.94 -34.45
N ARG A 49 -26.12 29.93 -34.93
CA ARG A 49 -25.86 29.52 -36.33
C ARG A 49 -25.47 30.60 -37.36
N SER A 50 -24.31 30.41 -38.00
CA SER A 50 -24.25 30.10 -39.45
C SER A 50 -22.88 29.60 -39.89
N ALA A 51 -22.91 28.68 -40.85
CA ALA A 51 -21.77 28.10 -41.57
C ALA A 51 -21.41 28.96 -42.80
N ARG A 52 -20.16 28.84 -43.29
CA ARG A 52 -19.72 28.93 -44.71
C ARG A 52 -18.19 28.85 -44.77
N THR A 53 -17.61 27.72 -45.21
CA THR A 53 -17.07 27.42 -46.57
C THR A 53 -15.80 28.18 -46.98
N LEU A 54 -14.74 27.40 -47.26
CA LEU A 54 -13.49 27.68 -47.99
C LEU A 54 -13.75 28.11 -49.46
N PRO A 55 -12.80 28.78 -50.15
CA PRO A 55 -11.66 28.15 -50.90
C PRO A 55 -10.36 29.02 -50.82
N GLY A 56 -9.15 28.72 -51.29
CA GLY A 56 -8.49 27.66 -52.07
C GLY A 56 -7.19 28.24 -52.71
N GLN A 57 -6.10 27.46 -52.69
CA GLN A 57 -4.93 27.37 -53.64
C GLN A 57 -3.82 28.45 -53.77
N ASP A 58 -2.59 28.05 -53.34
CA ASP A 58 -1.24 28.03 -54.02
C ASP A 58 -0.56 29.29 -54.63
N PRO A 59 0.78 29.34 -54.90
CA PRO A 59 1.81 28.25 -54.89
C PRO A 59 3.23 28.56 -54.30
N ILE A 60 3.91 27.46 -53.91
CA ILE A 60 5.33 27.03 -54.06
C ILE A 60 6.42 28.03 -54.52
N ARG A 61 7.55 28.09 -53.77
CA ARG A 61 8.92 28.26 -54.31
C ARG A 61 9.98 27.43 -53.56
N ARG A 62 10.85 26.80 -54.35
CA ARG A 62 12.00 25.94 -54.01
C ARG A 62 13.24 26.74 -53.56
N ALA A 63 14.10 26.12 -52.74
CA ALA A 63 15.54 26.35 -52.75
C ALA A 63 16.30 25.07 -52.33
N ASP A 64 17.33 24.72 -53.11
CA ASP A 64 18.19 23.54 -53.02
C ASP A 64 19.35 23.68 -52.01
N PRO A 65 20.08 22.58 -51.68
CA PRO A 65 20.88 22.47 -50.45
C PRO A 65 22.37 22.80 -50.62
N ILE A 66 23.00 23.21 -49.52
CA ILE A 66 24.44 23.47 -49.39
C ILE A 66 25.12 22.25 -48.71
N ARG A 67 26.18 21.73 -49.34
CA ARG A 67 27.21 20.87 -48.71
C ARG A 67 28.34 21.74 -48.13
N PRO A 68 28.99 21.31 -47.03
CA PRO A 68 30.36 20.78 -47.12
C PRO A 68 30.51 19.51 -46.22
N GLY A 69 31.39 18.54 -46.46
CA GLY A 69 32.86 18.64 -46.47
C GLY A 69 33.36 17.71 -45.36
N VAL A 70 34.04 16.63 -45.74
CA VAL A 70 34.47 15.51 -44.88
C VAL A 70 35.78 15.85 -44.17
N GLU A 71 35.89 15.56 -42.88
CA GLU A 71 37.17 15.24 -42.24
C GLU A 71 36.99 14.15 -41.17
N GLN A 72 37.86 13.14 -41.26
CA GLN A 72 37.89 11.89 -40.50
C GLN A 72 38.37 12.10 -39.05
N ALA A 73 37.70 11.45 -38.10
CA ALA A 73 38.31 11.01 -36.85
C ALA A 73 37.75 9.63 -36.47
N ASP A 74 38.65 8.65 -36.51
CA ASP A 74 38.44 7.22 -36.29
C ASP A 74 38.28 6.92 -34.79
N ARG A 75 37.08 6.50 -34.36
CA ARG A 75 36.85 5.77 -33.10
C ARG A 75 35.76 4.74 -33.32
N ARG A 76 36.19 3.48 -33.48
CA ARG A 76 35.34 2.30 -33.63
C ARG A 76 34.49 2.08 -32.38
N CYS A 77 33.18 2.19 -32.51
CA CYS A 77 32.21 1.62 -31.57
C CYS A 77 31.65 0.34 -32.21
N GLU A 78 31.90 -0.82 -31.60
CA GLU A 78 31.47 -2.15 -32.07
C GLU A 78 29.99 -2.46 -31.81
N ALA A 79 29.18 -1.48 -31.39
CA ALA A 79 27.78 -1.69 -31.01
C ALA A 79 26.79 -1.09 -32.02
N CYS A 80 26.85 -1.45 -33.30
CA CYS A 80 25.81 -1.12 -34.29
C CYS A 80 25.93 -1.97 -35.58
N ARG A 81 25.61 -3.26 -35.50
CA ARG A 81 25.29 -4.08 -36.70
C ARG A 81 24.12 -5.03 -36.41
N TRP A 82 22.90 -4.49 -36.44
CA TRP A 82 21.70 -5.31 -36.57
C TRP A 82 21.44 -5.57 -38.07
N ALA A 83 22.09 -6.60 -38.59
CA ALA A 83 21.75 -7.15 -39.90
C ALA A 83 20.54 -8.07 -39.74
N VAL A 84 19.38 -7.65 -40.26
CA VAL A 84 18.19 -8.49 -40.41
C VAL A 84 18.54 -9.67 -41.32
N ARG A 85 18.68 -10.87 -40.73
CA ARG A 85 18.72 -12.12 -41.51
C ARG A 85 17.29 -12.48 -41.92
N PRO A 86 17.02 -12.81 -43.19
CA PRO A 86 15.72 -13.36 -43.57
C PRO A 86 15.53 -14.75 -42.93
N PRO A 87 14.31 -15.13 -42.52
CA PRO A 87 14.07 -16.42 -41.89
C PRO A 87 14.33 -17.57 -42.88
N ALA A 88 14.97 -18.63 -42.38
CA ALA A 88 15.17 -19.86 -43.11
C ALA A 88 13.81 -20.48 -43.45
N ARG A 89 13.61 -20.88 -44.72
CA ARG A 89 12.42 -21.62 -45.15
C ARG A 89 12.40 -22.99 -44.47
N LEU A 90 11.46 -23.20 -43.57
CA LEU A 90 11.09 -24.52 -43.05
C LEU A 90 10.40 -25.33 -44.15
N GLN A 91 10.75 -26.62 -44.24
CA GLN A 91 10.13 -27.57 -45.15
C GLN A 91 8.68 -27.87 -44.72
N PRO A 92 7.76 -28.17 -45.67
CA PRO A 92 6.35 -28.37 -45.35
C PRO A 92 6.12 -29.78 -44.79
N GLY A 93 5.90 -29.87 -43.48
CA GLY A 93 5.32 -31.04 -42.81
C GLY A 93 3.94 -30.71 -42.27
N ILE A 94 2.95 -31.55 -42.59
CA ILE A 94 1.60 -31.72 -42.03
C ILE A 94 0.98 -30.48 -41.37
N ALA A 95 -0.06 -29.90 -41.99
CA ALA A 95 -0.85 -28.81 -41.43
C ALA A 95 -1.45 -29.19 -40.06
N GLY A 96 -0.82 -28.73 -38.99
CA GLY A 96 -1.28 -28.82 -37.60
C GLY A 96 -0.99 -27.49 -36.90
N VAL A 97 -1.90 -27.06 -36.03
CA VAL A 97 -1.75 -25.84 -35.23
C VAL A 97 -0.59 -26.06 -34.24
N ASP A 98 0.34 -25.10 -34.13
CA ASP A 98 1.44 -25.16 -33.16
C ASP A 98 0.90 -25.32 -31.71
N PRO A 99 1.61 -26.01 -30.81
CA PRO A 99 1.21 -26.09 -29.41
C PRO A 99 1.11 -24.69 -28.78
N ILE A 100 0.09 -24.47 -27.95
CA ILE A 100 0.02 -23.26 -27.15
C ILE A 100 1.03 -23.35 -26.00
N ARG A 101 1.85 -22.31 -25.81
CA ARG A 101 2.73 -22.24 -24.64
C ARG A 101 1.90 -21.89 -23.42
N PHE A 102 2.12 -22.60 -22.32
CA PHE A 102 1.46 -22.33 -21.06
C PHE A 102 2.50 -21.98 -19.99
N ALA A 103 2.50 -20.72 -19.57
CA ALA A 103 3.32 -20.22 -18.47
C ALA A 103 2.49 -20.30 -17.18
N PHE A 104 2.91 -21.19 -16.28
CA PHE A 104 2.24 -21.44 -14.99
C PHE A 104 3.13 -20.91 -13.86
N GLY A 105 2.64 -19.91 -13.12
CA GLY A 105 3.31 -19.25 -12.02
C GLY A 105 2.54 -19.40 -10.70
N VAL A 106 3.27 -19.43 -9.59
CA VAL A 106 2.69 -19.43 -8.25
C VAL A 106 3.39 -18.39 -7.38
N HIS A 107 2.61 -17.60 -6.66
CA HIS A 107 3.07 -16.59 -5.73
C HIS A 107 2.90 -17.06 -4.29
N LEU A 108 4.00 -17.17 -3.54
CA LEU A 108 3.98 -17.59 -2.13
C LEU A 108 4.34 -16.39 -1.24
N HIS A 109 3.38 -15.97 -0.42
CA HIS A 109 3.58 -14.83 0.46
C HIS A 109 3.04 -15.06 1.86
N GLN A 110 3.82 -14.63 2.85
CA GLN A 110 3.38 -14.42 4.21
C GLN A 110 3.92 -13.07 4.72
N PRO A 111 3.09 -12.21 5.32
CA PRO A 111 3.50 -10.86 5.68
C PRO A 111 4.39 -10.82 6.91
N THR A 112 5.17 -9.73 7.01
CA THR A 112 5.91 -9.42 8.24
C THR A 112 4.94 -9.22 9.40
N GLY A 113 5.20 -9.89 10.51
CA GLY A 113 4.35 -9.84 11.70
C GLY A 113 3.25 -10.89 11.77
N ASN A 114 3.11 -11.76 10.75
CA ASN A 114 2.21 -12.89 10.85
C ASN A 114 2.74 -13.94 11.85
N PHE A 115 1.86 -14.79 12.36
CA PHE A 115 2.23 -15.77 13.39
C PHE A 115 2.98 -16.97 12.82
N ASP A 116 3.97 -17.49 13.53
CA ASP A 116 4.80 -18.65 13.10
C ASP A 116 3.97 -19.88 12.69
N HIS A 117 2.87 -20.15 13.40
CA HIS A 117 2.00 -21.28 13.06
C HIS A 117 1.30 -21.09 11.71
N VAL A 118 0.99 -19.84 11.32
CA VAL A 118 0.38 -19.55 10.01
C VAL A 118 1.39 -19.80 8.89
N PHE A 119 2.65 -19.40 9.06
CA PHE A 119 3.72 -19.74 8.13
C PHE A 119 3.87 -21.27 8.00
N ARG A 120 3.94 -21.98 9.13
CA ARG A 120 4.07 -23.44 9.15
C ARG A 120 2.90 -24.13 8.46
N ASP A 121 1.68 -23.74 8.79
CA ASP A 121 0.46 -24.32 8.22
C ASP A 121 0.45 -24.17 6.70
N HIS A 122 0.80 -23.00 6.15
CA HIS A 122 0.83 -22.82 4.70
C HIS A 122 1.93 -23.63 4.00
N VAL A 123 3.12 -23.74 4.61
CA VAL A 123 4.19 -24.58 4.07
C VAL A 123 3.75 -26.05 4.02
N ASP A 124 3.24 -26.56 5.14
CA ASP A 124 2.93 -27.98 5.29
C ASP A 124 1.65 -28.37 4.52
N GLN A 125 0.70 -27.44 4.40
CA GLN A 125 -0.63 -27.74 3.86
C GLN A 125 -0.83 -27.32 2.41
N ALA A 126 -0.07 -26.33 1.92
CA ALA A 126 -0.22 -25.80 0.57
C ALA A 126 1.07 -25.87 -0.25
N TYR A 127 2.15 -25.24 0.21
CA TYR A 127 3.32 -24.99 -0.64
C TYR A 127 4.11 -26.26 -0.95
N LEU A 128 4.46 -27.03 0.09
CA LEU A 128 5.25 -28.26 -0.06
C LEU A 128 4.47 -29.36 -0.80
N PRO A 129 3.20 -29.68 -0.42
CA PRO A 129 2.43 -30.70 -1.14
C PRO A 129 2.22 -30.36 -2.61
N PHE A 130 1.94 -29.09 -2.93
CA PHE A 130 1.79 -28.63 -4.31
C PHE A 130 3.07 -28.90 -5.12
N LEU A 131 4.22 -28.40 -4.65
CA LEU A 131 5.47 -28.49 -5.39
C LEU A 131 5.97 -29.94 -5.53
N GLN A 132 5.76 -30.77 -4.51
CA GLN A 132 6.06 -32.21 -4.58
C GLN A 132 5.24 -32.89 -5.68
N ARG A 133 3.92 -32.70 -5.70
CA ARG A 133 3.04 -33.32 -6.71
C ARG A 133 3.35 -32.86 -8.13
N VAL A 134 3.57 -31.56 -8.32
CA VAL A 134 4.00 -31.00 -9.61
C VAL A 134 5.31 -31.63 -10.10
N SER A 135 6.28 -31.80 -9.20
CA SER A 135 7.57 -32.43 -9.50
C SER A 135 7.43 -33.93 -9.82
N GLU A 136 6.64 -34.67 -9.03
CA GLU A 136 6.42 -36.11 -9.17
C GLU A 136 5.69 -36.47 -10.47
N ARG A 137 4.76 -35.62 -10.91
CA ARG A 137 3.99 -35.80 -12.15
C ARG A 137 4.62 -35.17 -13.38
N ASP A 138 5.85 -34.63 -13.26
CA ASP A 138 6.58 -33.98 -14.36
C ASP A 138 5.81 -32.83 -15.03
N PHE A 139 4.99 -32.10 -14.28
CA PHE A 139 4.31 -30.88 -14.75
C PHE A 139 5.27 -29.69 -14.64
N LEU A 140 6.38 -29.76 -15.37
CA LEU A 140 7.46 -28.78 -15.32
C LEU A 140 7.86 -28.38 -16.75
N PRO A 141 8.36 -27.15 -16.96
CA PRO A 141 8.72 -26.19 -15.93
C PRO A 141 7.55 -25.35 -15.39
N VAL A 142 7.72 -24.81 -14.17
CA VAL A 142 6.81 -23.82 -13.56
C VAL A 142 7.61 -22.61 -13.04
N THR A 143 6.90 -21.54 -12.71
CA THR A 143 7.50 -20.33 -12.14
C THR A 143 7.05 -20.14 -10.69
N LEU A 144 7.95 -19.69 -9.82
CA LEU A 144 7.69 -19.53 -8.39
C LEU A 144 8.18 -18.16 -7.91
N HIS A 145 7.34 -17.47 -7.16
CA HIS A 145 7.74 -16.34 -6.33
C HIS A 145 7.67 -16.74 -4.85
N ILE A 146 8.71 -16.43 -4.06
CA ILE A 146 8.72 -16.62 -2.60
C ILE A 146 9.05 -15.26 -1.97
N SER A 147 8.12 -14.64 -1.25
CA SER A 147 8.38 -13.35 -0.61
C SER A 147 9.56 -13.40 0.39
N GLY A 148 10.23 -12.27 0.59
CA GLY A 148 11.36 -12.15 1.52
C GLY A 148 11.05 -12.56 2.95
N PRO A 149 9.94 -12.14 3.60
CA PRO A 149 9.61 -12.61 4.94
C PRO A 149 9.45 -14.14 5.01
N LEU A 150 8.80 -14.74 4.00
CA LEU A 150 8.65 -16.19 3.91
C LEU A 150 10.00 -16.87 3.70
N LEU A 151 10.87 -16.32 2.85
CA LEU A 151 12.21 -16.85 2.63
C LEU A 151 13.07 -16.78 3.90
N GLU A 152 13.09 -15.64 4.60
CA GLU A 152 13.80 -15.47 5.88
C GLU A 152 13.31 -16.48 6.92
N TRP A 153 11.99 -16.70 7.00
CA TRP A 153 11.41 -17.69 7.91
C TRP A 153 11.77 -19.12 7.51
N LEU A 154 11.68 -19.47 6.22
CA LEU A 154 12.02 -20.79 5.70
C LEU A 154 13.50 -21.15 5.91
N GLU A 155 14.41 -20.18 5.76
CA GLU A 155 15.85 -20.35 6.03
C GLU A 155 16.13 -20.74 7.50
N GLN A 156 15.22 -20.40 8.42
CA GLN A 156 15.33 -20.74 9.84
C GLN A 156 14.60 -22.04 10.22
N HIS A 157 13.66 -22.50 9.39
CA HIS A 157 12.62 -23.46 9.81
C HIS A 157 12.34 -24.62 8.85
N SER A 158 12.81 -24.60 7.61
CA SER A 158 12.41 -25.58 6.58
C SER A 158 13.46 -25.81 5.50
N ASP A 159 14.45 -26.66 5.80
CA ASP A 159 15.43 -27.10 4.80
C ASP A 159 14.77 -27.91 3.68
N GLY A 160 13.83 -28.82 4.02
CA GLY A 160 13.26 -29.75 3.05
C GLY A 160 12.51 -29.08 1.87
N PHE A 161 11.81 -27.98 2.13
CA PHE A 161 11.12 -27.23 1.07
C PHE A 161 12.11 -26.43 0.21
N LEU A 162 13.02 -25.67 0.83
CA LEU A 162 14.01 -24.89 0.09
C LEU A 162 14.99 -25.78 -0.69
N ASP A 163 15.31 -26.97 -0.19
CA ASP A 163 16.15 -27.95 -0.89
C ASP A 163 15.44 -28.53 -2.12
N LEU A 164 14.12 -28.76 -2.03
CA LEU A 164 13.32 -29.15 -3.20
C LEU A 164 13.32 -28.03 -4.26
N VAL A 165 13.06 -26.79 -3.85
CA VAL A 165 13.13 -25.62 -4.73
C VAL A 165 14.52 -25.52 -5.35
N GLY A 166 15.57 -25.61 -4.54
CA GLY A 166 16.96 -25.51 -4.99
C GLY A 166 17.33 -26.55 -6.05
N ARG A 167 16.92 -27.82 -5.87
CA ARG A 167 17.11 -28.86 -6.89
C ARG A 167 16.35 -28.55 -8.19
N LEU A 168 15.08 -28.16 -8.10
CA LEU A 168 14.27 -27.85 -9.28
C LEU A 168 14.79 -26.62 -10.03
N VAL A 169 15.31 -25.63 -9.31
CA VAL A 169 15.94 -24.44 -9.88
C VAL A 169 17.28 -24.78 -10.54
N SER A 170 18.14 -25.60 -9.90
CA SER A 170 19.42 -26.01 -10.49
C SER A 170 19.25 -26.82 -11.77
N ASP A 171 18.15 -27.60 -11.85
CA ASP A 171 17.79 -28.39 -13.02
C ASP A 171 17.11 -27.55 -14.12
N GLY A 172 16.88 -26.26 -13.89
CA GLY A 172 16.19 -25.36 -14.83
C GLY A 172 14.69 -25.67 -14.99
N ARG A 173 14.10 -26.40 -14.04
CA ARG A 173 12.69 -26.81 -14.05
C ARG A 173 11.80 -25.83 -13.29
N VAL A 174 12.34 -25.02 -12.38
CA VAL A 174 11.63 -23.91 -11.73
C VAL A 174 12.33 -22.58 -12.06
N GLU A 175 11.58 -21.63 -12.60
CA GLU A 175 12.02 -20.23 -12.71
C GLU A 175 11.62 -19.46 -11.44
N LEU A 176 12.55 -18.67 -10.88
CA LEU A 176 12.25 -17.79 -9.75
C LEU A 176 11.94 -16.37 -10.22
N LEU A 177 10.91 -15.76 -9.63
CA LEU A 177 10.58 -14.35 -9.82
C LEU A 177 11.14 -13.48 -8.70
N LEU A 178 11.37 -12.21 -9.04
CA LEU A 178 11.58 -11.11 -8.11
C LEU A 178 10.22 -10.55 -7.65
N ALA A 179 10.28 -9.74 -6.60
CA ALA A 179 9.32 -8.71 -6.21
C ALA A 179 10.12 -7.65 -5.44
N GLY A 180 9.45 -6.72 -4.74
CA GLY A 180 10.13 -6.07 -3.61
C GLY A 180 10.30 -7.08 -2.47
N PHE A 181 11.48 -7.15 -1.85
CA PHE A 181 11.82 -8.20 -0.88
C PHE A 181 10.78 -8.35 0.23
N TYR A 182 10.34 -7.27 0.85
CA TYR A 182 9.32 -7.30 1.90
C TYR A 182 7.88 -7.15 1.40
N GLU A 183 7.61 -7.44 0.13
CA GLU A 183 6.29 -7.30 -0.52
C GLU A 183 5.67 -5.91 -0.37
N PRO A 184 6.38 -4.84 -0.73
CA PRO A 184 5.79 -3.52 -0.81
C PRO A 184 4.93 -3.35 -2.05
N ILE A 185 3.92 -2.48 -1.97
CA ILE A 185 3.35 -1.86 -3.17
C ILE A 185 4.41 -0.92 -3.74
N LEU A 186 5.11 -1.35 -4.81
CA LEU A 186 6.19 -0.56 -5.41
C LEU A 186 5.75 0.86 -5.74
N ALA A 187 4.56 1.02 -6.34
CA ALA A 187 3.97 2.33 -6.61
C ALA A 187 3.93 3.23 -5.35
N ALA A 188 3.64 2.67 -4.17
CA ALA A 188 3.55 3.43 -2.92
C ALA A 188 4.90 3.86 -2.32
N LEU A 189 6.03 3.40 -2.87
CA LEU A 189 7.37 3.72 -2.36
C LEU A 189 8.05 4.88 -3.12
N PRO A 190 9.06 5.54 -2.51
CA PRO A 190 10.01 6.35 -3.25
C PRO A 190 10.81 5.49 -4.24
N ARG A 191 11.21 6.07 -5.39
CA ARG A 191 11.99 5.37 -6.43
C ARG A 191 13.19 4.58 -5.88
N ALA A 192 13.98 5.19 -5.01
CA ALA A 192 15.18 4.56 -4.45
C ALA A 192 14.85 3.28 -3.68
N ASP A 193 13.78 3.30 -2.88
CA ASP A 193 13.33 2.15 -2.09
C ASP A 193 12.72 1.05 -2.98
N ARG A 194 12.03 1.42 -4.07
CA ARG A 194 11.53 0.45 -5.07
C ARG A 194 12.68 -0.39 -5.63
N ILE A 195 13.73 0.28 -6.10
CA ILE A 195 14.91 -0.37 -6.69
C ILE A 195 15.63 -1.21 -5.64
N GLU A 196 15.86 -0.65 -4.45
CA GLU A 196 16.53 -1.33 -3.33
C GLU A 196 15.81 -2.61 -2.90
N GLN A 197 14.48 -2.56 -2.73
CA GLN A 197 13.67 -3.73 -2.39
C GLN A 197 13.78 -4.85 -3.44
N ILE A 198 13.82 -4.50 -4.73
CA ILE A 198 14.01 -5.48 -5.81
C ILE A 198 15.42 -6.06 -5.77
N GLN A 199 16.45 -5.24 -5.49
CA GLN A 199 17.82 -5.73 -5.39
C GLN A 199 18.02 -6.65 -4.19
N TRP A 200 17.41 -6.38 -3.03
CA TRP A 200 17.46 -7.31 -1.90
C TRP A 200 16.86 -8.67 -2.26
N MET A 201 15.78 -8.70 -3.03
CA MET A 201 15.20 -9.96 -3.50
C MET A 201 16.13 -10.69 -4.47
N ARG A 202 16.73 -9.97 -5.41
CA ARG A 202 17.73 -10.53 -6.33
C ARG A 202 18.91 -11.13 -5.57
N GLU A 203 19.49 -10.37 -4.64
CA GLU A 203 20.62 -10.80 -3.82
C GLU A 203 20.27 -12.03 -2.98
N ALA A 204 19.07 -12.09 -2.41
CA ALA A 204 18.62 -13.24 -1.64
C ALA A 204 18.45 -14.49 -2.51
N ILE A 205 17.86 -14.36 -3.70
CA ILE A 205 17.77 -15.47 -4.67
C ILE A 205 19.15 -15.95 -5.09
N GLU A 206 20.04 -15.04 -5.48
CA GLU A 206 21.39 -15.37 -5.93
C GLU A 206 22.19 -16.07 -4.82
N ARG A 207 22.11 -15.55 -3.59
CA ARG A 207 22.76 -16.14 -2.41
C ARG A 207 22.22 -17.54 -2.10
N ARG A 208 20.90 -17.75 -2.14
CA ARG A 208 20.29 -19.03 -1.70
C ARG A 208 20.31 -20.10 -2.78
N PHE A 209 20.10 -19.72 -4.04
CA PHE A 209 19.85 -20.65 -5.14
C PHE A 209 20.88 -20.57 -6.27
N GLY A 210 21.78 -19.59 -6.28
CA GLY A 210 22.85 -19.48 -7.27
C GLY A 210 22.38 -19.09 -8.68
N VAL A 211 21.17 -18.54 -8.80
CA VAL A 211 20.58 -18.11 -10.09
C VAL A 211 20.20 -16.63 -10.04
N THR A 212 20.21 -15.97 -11.20
CA THR A 212 19.76 -14.58 -11.34
C THR A 212 18.34 -14.55 -11.92
N ALA A 213 17.36 -14.18 -11.09
CA ALA A 213 15.99 -13.96 -11.54
C ALA A 213 15.86 -12.65 -12.34
N THR A 214 15.02 -12.60 -13.37
CA THR A 214 14.83 -11.36 -14.17
C THR A 214 13.36 -10.97 -14.40
N GLY A 215 12.43 -11.86 -14.06
CA GLY A 215 11.01 -11.57 -14.00
C GLY A 215 10.60 -10.98 -12.67
N LEU A 216 9.53 -10.17 -12.66
CA LEU A 216 8.97 -9.61 -11.44
C LEU A 216 7.47 -9.93 -11.30
N TRP A 217 7.09 -10.48 -10.14
CA TRP A 217 5.73 -10.43 -9.63
C TRP A 217 5.45 -9.03 -9.10
N LEU A 218 4.46 -8.35 -9.68
CA LEU A 218 4.05 -7.04 -9.20
C LEU A 218 3.08 -7.23 -8.03
N THR A 219 3.52 -6.94 -6.81
CA THR A 219 2.72 -7.07 -5.58
C THR A 219 1.38 -6.34 -5.73
N GLU A 220 0.28 -7.07 -5.47
CA GLU A 220 -1.10 -6.63 -5.69
C GLU A 220 -1.41 -6.10 -7.10
N ARG A 221 -0.54 -6.41 -8.06
CA ARG A 221 -0.56 -5.92 -9.45
C ARG A 221 -0.82 -4.42 -9.55
N VAL A 222 -0.38 -3.62 -8.57
CA VAL A 222 -0.60 -2.17 -8.56
C VAL A 222 0.36 -1.48 -9.52
N TRP A 223 -0.17 -1.01 -10.65
CA TRP A 223 0.60 -0.42 -11.73
C TRP A 223 0.51 1.11 -11.77
N GLU A 224 1.65 1.77 -11.98
CA GLU A 224 1.72 3.18 -12.37
C GLU A 224 2.64 3.37 -13.60
N PRO A 225 2.36 4.34 -14.50
CA PRO A 225 3.12 4.52 -15.76
C PRO A 225 4.61 4.88 -15.61
N ASP A 226 5.07 5.26 -14.43
CA ASP A 226 6.47 5.56 -14.12
C ASP A 226 7.29 4.30 -13.73
N LEU A 227 6.62 3.24 -13.26
CA LEU A 227 7.27 1.99 -12.84
C LEU A 227 8.21 1.35 -13.88
N PRO A 228 7.93 1.35 -15.20
CA PRO A 228 8.83 0.72 -16.17
C PRO A 228 10.29 1.19 -16.08
N ALA A 229 10.50 2.50 -15.80
CA ALA A 229 11.84 3.06 -15.71
C ALA A 229 12.60 2.52 -14.50
N ASP A 230 11.92 2.44 -13.35
CA ASP A 230 12.47 1.93 -12.09
C ASP A 230 12.74 0.43 -12.16
N LEU A 231 11.80 -0.34 -12.73
CA LEU A 231 11.93 -1.79 -12.93
C LEU A 231 13.12 -2.12 -13.84
N ALA A 232 13.25 -1.43 -14.98
CA ALA A 232 14.38 -1.63 -15.88
C ALA A 232 15.72 -1.25 -15.23
N GLU A 233 15.75 -0.20 -14.40
CA GLU A 233 16.93 0.16 -13.62
C GLU A 233 17.32 -0.88 -12.59
N ALA A 234 16.33 -1.54 -11.98
CA ALA A 234 16.53 -2.68 -11.09
C ALA A 234 16.92 -3.99 -11.82
N GLY A 235 17.07 -3.95 -13.14
CA GLY A 235 17.45 -5.11 -13.97
C GLY A 235 16.28 -6.08 -14.23
N VAL A 236 15.04 -5.64 -14.07
CA VAL A 236 13.84 -6.42 -14.42
C VAL A 236 13.66 -6.40 -15.94
N ARG A 237 13.46 -7.57 -16.53
CA ARG A 237 13.25 -7.74 -17.98
C ARG A 237 11.78 -7.88 -18.35
N PHE A 238 11.00 -8.50 -17.46
CA PHE A 238 9.57 -8.62 -17.63
C PHE A 238 8.84 -8.56 -16.28
N VAL A 239 7.58 -8.16 -16.32
CA VAL A 239 6.71 -8.05 -15.15
C VAL A 239 5.35 -8.67 -15.45
N LEU A 240 4.79 -9.35 -14.45
CA LEU A 240 3.45 -9.92 -14.51
C LEU A 240 2.42 -8.89 -14.04
N VAL A 241 1.39 -8.65 -14.85
CA VAL A 241 0.25 -7.77 -14.56
C VAL A 241 -1.03 -8.50 -14.93
N ASP A 242 -2.20 -8.10 -14.45
CA ASP A 242 -3.47 -8.71 -14.89
C ASP A 242 -3.92 -8.21 -16.27
N ASP A 243 -4.63 -9.05 -17.02
CA ASP A 243 -5.30 -8.69 -18.28
C ASP A 243 -6.20 -7.45 -18.15
N HIS A 244 -6.81 -7.23 -16.99
CA HIS A 244 -7.61 -6.03 -16.68
C HIS A 244 -6.87 -4.74 -17.01
N HIS A 245 -5.55 -4.66 -16.78
CA HIS A 245 -4.74 -3.50 -17.14
C HIS A 245 -4.80 -3.17 -18.62
N PHE A 246 -4.82 -4.19 -19.47
CA PHE A 246 -4.93 -4.05 -20.91
C PHE A 246 -6.35 -3.71 -21.32
N LEU A 247 -7.34 -4.43 -20.78
CA LEU A 247 -8.75 -4.24 -21.12
C LEU A 247 -9.19 -2.81 -20.82
N VAL A 248 -8.79 -2.26 -19.68
CA VAL A 248 -9.16 -0.89 -19.28
C VAL A 248 -8.42 0.19 -20.08
N SER A 249 -7.42 -0.21 -20.87
CA SER A 249 -6.71 0.61 -21.85
C SER A 249 -7.32 0.51 -23.26
N GLY A 250 -8.37 -0.29 -23.43
CA GLY A 250 -9.06 -0.48 -24.71
C GLY A 250 -8.56 -1.65 -25.55
N PHE A 251 -7.73 -2.54 -25.00
CA PHE A 251 -7.36 -3.79 -25.67
C PHE A 251 -8.52 -4.79 -25.60
N GLU A 252 -8.62 -5.66 -26.60
CA GLU A 252 -9.58 -6.75 -26.64
C GLU A 252 -8.99 -8.02 -26.00
N ARG A 253 -9.84 -8.88 -25.42
CA ARG A 253 -9.40 -10.09 -24.70
C ARG A 253 -8.49 -10.99 -25.54
N HIS A 254 -8.72 -11.14 -26.84
CA HIS A 254 -7.87 -11.99 -27.69
C HIS A 254 -6.43 -11.43 -27.86
N GLN A 255 -6.20 -10.15 -27.58
CA GLN A 255 -4.89 -9.50 -27.70
C GLN A 255 -3.96 -9.76 -26.51
N ILE A 256 -4.46 -10.31 -25.40
CA ILE A 256 -3.66 -10.52 -24.18
C ILE A 256 -2.75 -11.76 -24.28
N HIS A 257 -3.00 -12.67 -25.22
CA HIS A 257 -2.29 -13.95 -25.33
C HIS A 257 -0.90 -13.86 -26.00
N ALA A 258 -0.15 -12.80 -25.68
CA ALA A 258 1.19 -12.49 -26.16
C ALA A 258 1.93 -11.54 -25.19
N PRO A 259 3.27 -11.54 -25.15
CA PRO A 259 4.03 -10.55 -24.40
C PRO A 259 3.95 -9.17 -25.06
N TRP A 260 3.82 -8.12 -24.26
CA TRP A 260 3.77 -6.72 -24.72
C TRP A 260 4.98 -5.96 -24.23
N THR A 261 5.47 -4.98 -24.98
CA THR A 261 6.51 -4.08 -24.50
C THR A 261 5.87 -2.81 -23.96
N THR A 262 6.36 -2.30 -22.83
CA THR A 262 6.05 -0.95 -22.37
C THR A 262 7.34 -0.17 -22.13
N GLU A 263 7.24 1.14 -22.01
CA GLU A 263 8.38 2.00 -21.73
C GLU A 263 7.99 3.18 -20.86
N SER A 264 8.98 3.68 -20.12
CA SER A 264 8.91 4.95 -19.41
C SER A 264 10.33 5.50 -19.35
N ASP A 265 10.48 6.80 -19.59
CA ASP A 265 11.78 7.48 -19.68
C ASP A 265 12.77 6.78 -20.63
N GLY A 266 12.27 6.24 -21.75
CA GLY A 266 13.06 5.52 -22.75
C GLY A 266 13.57 4.14 -22.30
N LYS A 267 13.27 3.71 -21.08
CA LYS A 267 13.61 2.38 -20.56
C LYS A 267 12.43 1.44 -20.76
N ARG A 268 12.72 0.21 -21.18
CA ARG A 268 11.73 -0.78 -21.60
C ARG A 268 11.66 -1.97 -20.66
N VAL A 269 10.45 -2.47 -20.44
CA VAL A 269 10.18 -3.75 -19.80
C VAL A 269 9.10 -4.50 -20.58
N THR A 270 9.12 -5.82 -20.54
CA THR A 270 8.04 -6.65 -21.10
C THR A 270 6.92 -6.85 -20.08
N LEU A 271 5.68 -6.86 -20.53
CA LEU A 271 4.48 -7.14 -19.77
C LEU A 271 3.94 -8.50 -20.18
N PHE A 272 3.65 -9.35 -19.20
CA PHE A 272 2.86 -10.56 -19.38
C PHE A 272 1.51 -10.38 -18.68
N PRO A 273 0.40 -10.33 -19.43
CA PRO A 273 -0.93 -10.28 -18.84
C PRO A 273 -1.35 -11.65 -18.32
N ILE A 274 -1.64 -11.74 -17.04
CA ILE A 274 -2.27 -12.88 -16.41
C ILE A 274 -3.72 -12.93 -16.88
N ASP A 275 -4.15 -14.10 -17.35
CA ASP A 275 -5.50 -14.34 -17.84
C ASP A 275 -6.45 -14.56 -16.65
N GLU A 276 -7.37 -13.61 -16.43
CA GLU A 276 -8.36 -13.68 -15.35
C GLU A 276 -9.15 -15.00 -15.42
N ARG A 277 -9.50 -15.47 -16.62
CA ARG A 277 -10.30 -16.69 -16.76
C ARG A 277 -9.54 -17.91 -16.23
N LEU A 278 -8.23 -18.00 -16.44
CA LEU A 278 -7.42 -19.08 -15.87
C LEU A 278 -7.36 -19.02 -14.34
N ARG A 279 -7.34 -17.82 -13.74
CA ARG A 279 -7.35 -17.63 -12.27
C ARG A 279 -8.65 -18.10 -11.61
N TYR A 280 -9.77 -18.03 -12.33
CA TYR A 280 -11.06 -18.56 -11.87
C TYR A 280 -11.23 -20.05 -12.18
N LEU A 281 -10.62 -20.55 -13.25
CA LEU A 281 -10.63 -21.99 -13.57
C LEU A 281 -9.74 -22.79 -12.62
N VAL A 282 -8.54 -22.29 -12.31
CA VAL A 282 -7.53 -23.01 -11.51
C VAL A 282 -7.43 -22.41 -10.10
N PRO A 283 -7.61 -23.20 -9.02
CA PRO A 283 -7.95 -24.62 -8.97
C PRO A 283 -9.45 -24.90 -8.78
N PHE A 284 -10.36 -23.93 -8.99
CA PHE A 284 -11.74 -24.03 -8.49
C PHE A 284 -12.72 -24.80 -9.40
N ARG A 285 -12.43 -24.93 -10.69
CA ARG A 285 -13.31 -25.58 -11.67
C ARG A 285 -12.77 -26.95 -12.08
N PRO A 286 -13.61 -27.88 -12.59
CA PRO A 286 -13.14 -29.17 -13.09
C PRO A 286 -11.96 -29.01 -14.08
N PRO A 287 -10.87 -29.79 -13.96
CA PRO A 287 -9.66 -29.58 -14.75
C PRO A 287 -9.86 -29.62 -16.28
N GLU A 288 -10.87 -30.37 -16.74
CA GLU A 288 -11.24 -30.46 -18.16
C GLU A 288 -11.65 -29.09 -18.73
N GLU A 289 -12.23 -28.21 -17.92
CA GLU A 289 -12.58 -26.84 -18.35
C GLU A 289 -11.32 -26.02 -18.67
N THR A 290 -10.24 -26.20 -17.90
CA THR A 290 -8.94 -25.57 -18.19
C THR A 290 -8.35 -26.11 -19.48
N GLY A 291 -8.36 -27.44 -19.66
CA GLY A 291 -7.88 -28.07 -20.90
C GLY A 291 -8.69 -27.64 -22.12
N ALA A 292 -10.02 -27.57 -22.00
CA ALA A 292 -10.90 -27.08 -23.06
C ALA A 292 -10.59 -25.61 -23.42
N TYR A 293 -10.33 -24.76 -22.43
CA TYR A 293 -10.00 -23.37 -22.67
C TYR A 293 -8.63 -23.21 -23.36
N LEU A 294 -7.60 -23.96 -22.93
CA LEU A 294 -6.30 -23.94 -23.61
C LEU A 294 -6.40 -24.41 -25.07
N ARG A 295 -7.24 -25.43 -25.37
CA ARG A 295 -7.53 -25.83 -26.76
C ARG A 295 -8.21 -24.71 -27.52
N GLN A 296 -9.20 -24.04 -26.92
CA GLN A 296 -9.88 -22.90 -27.54
C GLN A 296 -8.87 -21.81 -27.92
N LEU A 297 -7.94 -21.47 -27.03
CA LEU A 297 -6.91 -20.46 -27.30
C LEU A 297 -5.97 -20.90 -28.43
N ARG A 298 -5.50 -22.16 -28.39
CA ARG A 298 -4.65 -22.74 -29.43
C ARG A 298 -5.36 -22.70 -30.79
N ASP A 299 -6.59 -23.19 -30.87
CA ASP A 299 -7.36 -23.29 -32.10
C ASP A 299 -7.70 -21.91 -32.69
N ALA A 300 -7.76 -20.87 -31.85
CA ALA A 300 -7.84 -19.47 -32.26
C ALA A 300 -6.50 -18.87 -32.75
N GLY A 301 -5.41 -19.64 -32.70
CA GLY A 301 -4.08 -19.23 -33.17
C GLY A 301 -3.25 -18.47 -32.13
N HIS A 302 -3.67 -18.44 -30.87
CA HIS A 302 -2.89 -17.83 -29.80
C HIS A 302 -1.67 -18.67 -29.44
N ARG A 303 -0.60 -17.99 -29.04
CA ARG A 303 0.71 -18.62 -28.82
C ARG A 303 1.06 -18.80 -27.35
N LEU A 304 0.40 -18.07 -26.46
CA LEU A 304 0.72 -18.02 -25.04
C LEU A 304 -0.54 -17.92 -24.18
N ALA A 305 -0.64 -18.79 -23.19
CA ALA A 305 -1.55 -18.68 -22.07
C ALA A 305 -0.74 -18.42 -20.80
N VAL A 306 -1.18 -17.48 -19.97
CA VAL A 306 -0.47 -17.07 -18.75
C VAL A 306 -1.39 -17.23 -17.55
N LEU A 307 -0.96 -18.05 -16.60
CA LEU A 307 -1.55 -18.14 -15.27
C LEU A 307 -0.46 -17.85 -14.25
N ALA A 308 -0.68 -16.87 -13.38
CA ALA A 308 0.10 -16.69 -12.16
C ALA A 308 -0.84 -16.23 -11.05
N ASP A 309 -0.81 -16.91 -9.90
CA ASP A 309 -1.74 -16.62 -8.81
C ASP A 309 -1.19 -17.11 -7.46
N ASP A 310 -1.91 -16.78 -6.40
CA ASP A 310 -1.57 -17.10 -5.01
C ASP A 310 -1.47 -18.62 -4.79
N GLY A 311 -0.37 -19.07 -4.19
CA GLY A 311 -0.13 -20.47 -3.88
C GLY A 311 -1.00 -20.99 -2.73
N GLU A 312 -1.48 -20.08 -1.89
CA GLU A 312 -2.43 -20.36 -0.81
C GLU A 312 -3.76 -20.92 -1.35
N LYS A 313 -4.09 -20.68 -2.64
CA LYS A 313 -5.23 -21.33 -3.32
C LYS A 313 -5.13 -22.85 -3.36
N PHE A 314 -3.92 -23.40 -3.31
CA PHE A 314 -3.65 -24.84 -3.42
C PHE A 314 -3.56 -25.50 -2.04
N GLY A 315 -4.47 -25.16 -1.13
CA GLY A 315 -4.64 -25.84 0.17
C GLY A 315 -4.59 -24.95 1.41
N GLY A 316 -4.20 -23.69 1.28
CA GLY A 316 -4.15 -22.73 2.40
C GLY A 316 -5.51 -22.11 2.71
N TRP A 317 -6.29 -21.82 1.67
CA TRP A 317 -7.62 -21.22 1.84
C TRP A 317 -8.66 -22.22 2.33
N PRO A 318 -9.71 -21.78 3.04
CA PRO A 318 -10.77 -22.66 3.56
C PRO A 318 -11.37 -23.57 2.48
N GLY A 319 -11.52 -24.86 2.79
CA GLY A 319 -12.07 -25.86 1.87
C GLY A 319 -11.16 -26.25 0.68
N THR A 320 -10.14 -25.46 0.34
CA THR A 320 -9.29 -25.76 -0.81
C THR A 320 -8.43 -26.99 -0.59
N ARG A 321 -8.01 -27.29 0.64
CA ARG A 321 -7.25 -28.52 0.93
C ARG A 321 -8.05 -29.78 0.60
N GLU A 322 -9.30 -29.84 1.05
CA GLU A 322 -10.21 -30.95 0.77
C GLU A 322 -10.41 -31.09 -0.74
N TRP A 323 -10.66 -29.98 -1.43
CA TRP A 323 -10.87 -29.96 -2.87
C TRP A 323 -9.62 -30.39 -3.67
N VAL A 324 -8.49 -29.73 -3.42
CA VAL A 324 -7.24 -29.86 -4.18
C VAL A 324 -6.61 -31.23 -3.97
N TYR A 325 -6.57 -31.74 -2.73
CA TYR A 325 -5.85 -32.97 -2.39
C TYR A 325 -6.77 -34.15 -2.07
N GLU A 326 -7.79 -33.98 -1.22
CA GLU A 326 -8.60 -35.12 -0.75
C GLU A 326 -9.60 -35.61 -1.80
N ARG A 327 -10.20 -34.68 -2.55
CA ARG A 327 -11.04 -34.97 -3.73
C ARG A 327 -10.23 -35.14 -5.01
N GLY A 328 -8.90 -35.04 -4.93
CA GLY A 328 -7.96 -35.37 -6.01
C GLY A 328 -7.97 -34.41 -7.19
N TRP A 329 -8.42 -33.16 -7.02
CA TRP A 329 -8.43 -32.18 -8.12
C TRP A 329 -7.04 -31.95 -8.71
N LEU A 330 -5.99 -31.84 -7.88
CA LEU A 330 -4.63 -31.61 -8.37
C LEU A 330 -4.12 -32.78 -9.20
N ASP A 331 -4.35 -34.02 -8.75
CA ASP A 331 -3.96 -35.21 -9.51
C ASP A 331 -4.67 -35.27 -10.87
N GLN A 332 -5.98 -34.96 -10.90
CA GLN A 332 -6.74 -34.89 -12.15
C GLN A 332 -6.25 -33.77 -13.07
N PHE A 333 -5.93 -32.60 -12.51
CA PHE A 333 -5.36 -31.48 -13.26
C PHE A 333 -4.02 -31.84 -13.90
N LEU A 334 -3.13 -32.47 -13.14
CA LEU A 334 -1.83 -32.92 -13.64
C LEU A 334 -1.99 -34.01 -14.71
N ASP A 335 -2.95 -34.92 -14.58
CA ASP A 335 -3.25 -35.94 -15.60
C ASP A 335 -3.80 -35.31 -16.90
N VAL A 336 -4.73 -34.35 -16.81
CA VAL A 336 -5.26 -33.61 -17.97
C VAL A 336 -4.15 -32.86 -18.68
N MET A 337 -3.36 -32.08 -17.93
CA MET A 337 -2.27 -31.29 -18.49
C MET A 337 -1.17 -32.17 -19.08
N GLY A 338 -0.79 -33.26 -18.39
CA GLY A 338 0.18 -34.23 -18.89
C GLY A 338 -0.27 -34.89 -20.20
N GLY A 339 -1.55 -35.22 -20.31
CA GLY A 339 -2.14 -35.72 -21.56
C GLY A 339 -2.07 -34.70 -22.70
N MET A 340 -2.34 -33.42 -22.42
CA MET A 340 -2.24 -32.35 -23.43
C MET A 340 -0.81 -32.09 -23.86
N VAL A 341 0.15 -32.16 -22.94
CA VAL A 341 1.58 -32.04 -23.26
C VAL A 341 2.06 -33.22 -24.11
N ALA A 342 1.72 -34.45 -23.71
CA ALA A 342 2.06 -35.66 -24.47
C ALA A 342 1.40 -35.68 -25.86
N GLY A 343 0.20 -35.12 -25.98
CA GLY A 343 -0.52 -34.96 -27.26
C GLY A 343 0.02 -33.84 -28.16
N GLY A 344 1.00 -33.05 -27.70
CA GLY A 344 1.52 -31.90 -28.43
C GLY A 344 0.53 -30.74 -28.53
N GLU A 345 -0.48 -30.71 -27.65
CA GLU A 345 -1.49 -29.65 -27.61
C GLU A 345 -0.98 -28.41 -26.86
N VAL A 346 -0.20 -28.64 -25.79
CA VAL A 346 0.34 -27.63 -24.89
C VAL A 346 1.85 -27.82 -24.75
N GLN A 347 2.58 -26.72 -24.66
CA GLN A 347 3.98 -26.71 -24.29
C GLN A 347 4.14 -25.94 -22.98
N LEU A 348 4.54 -26.61 -21.89
CA LEU A 348 4.90 -25.90 -20.67
C LEU A 348 6.15 -25.05 -20.91
N THR A 349 6.14 -23.83 -20.37
CA THR A 349 7.25 -22.90 -20.55
C THR A 349 7.42 -22.02 -19.32
N THR A 350 8.66 -21.59 -19.08
CA THR A 350 8.90 -20.50 -18.14
C THR A 350 8.64 -19.14 -18.81
N PHE A 351 8.53 -18.07 -18.04
CA PHE A 351 8.35 -16.73 -18.61
C PHE A 351 9.61 -16.24 -19.35
N GLU A 352 10.81 -16.56 -18.86
CA GLU A 352 12.07 -16.23 -19.55
C GLU A 352 12.21 -16.98 -20.89
N GLN A 353 11.70 -18.21 -20.99
CA GLN A 353 11.60 -18.95 -22.25
C GLN A 353 10.56 -18.30 -23.18
N ALA A 354 9.36 -18.02 -22.67
CA ALA A 354 8.31 -17.32 -23.43
C ALA A 354 8.78 -15.96 -23.96
N LEU A 355 9.55 -15.20 -23.17
CA LEU A 355 10.14 -13.91 -23.56
C LEU A 355 11.09 -14.04 -24.76
N LYS A 356 11.79 -15.18 -24.91
CA LYS A 356 12.72 -15.43 -26.03
C LYS A 356 12.01 -15.98 -27.27
N GLU A 357 11.00 -16.81 -27.06
CA GLU A 357 10.40 -17.62 -28.12
C GLU A 357 9.11 -17.04 -28.69
N VAL A 358 8.36 -16.26 -27.90
CA VAL A 358 7.10 -15.64 -28.32
C VAL A 358 7.38 -14.20 -28.75
N PRO A 359 7.14 -13.83 -30.02
CA PRO A 359 7.30 -12.45 -30.46
C PRO A 359 6.39 -11.51 -29.68
N SER A 360 6.90 -10.32 -29.34
CA SER A 360 6.07 -9.30 -28.72
C SER A 360 4.96 -8.84 -29.66
N ALA A 361 3.77 -8.61 -29.12
CA ALA A 361 2.63 -8.08 -29.86
C ALA A 361 2.70 -6.56 -30.13
N GLY A 362 3.73 -5.88 -29.60
CA GLY A 362 3.96 -4.46 -29.84
C GLY A 362 4.06 -3.66 -28.54
N LEU A 363 3.63 -2.41 -28.58
CA LEU A 363 3.64 -1.50 -27.43
C LEU A 363 2.29 -1.50 -26.70
N ALA A 364 2.33 -1.49 -25.38
CA ALA A 364 1.17 -1.25 -24.52
C ALA A 364 1.51 -0.22 -23.44
N TYR A 365 0.71 0.84 -23.35
CA TYR A 365 0.77 1.82 -22.26
C TYR A 365 -0.45 1.60 -21.38
N LEU A 366 -0.21 1.16 -20.15
CA LEU A 366 -1.24 0.84 -19.18
C LEU A 366 -1.48 2.05 -18.25
N PRO A 367 -2.73 2.38 -17.89
CA PRO A 367 -3.05 3.42 -16.92
C PRO A 367 -2.80 2.92 -15.50
N THR A 368 -2.99 3.79 -14.51
CA THR A 368 -3.07 3.35 -13.12
C THR A 368 -4.19 2.33 -12.94
N ALA A 369 -3.84 1.12 -12.50
CA ALA A 369 -4.78 0.01 -12.36
C ALA A 369 -4.21 -1.06 -11.40
N SER A 370 -5.03 -2.05 -11.12
CA SER A 370 -4.70 -3.30 -10.44
C SER A 370 -5.62 -4.39 -11.02
N TYR A 371 -5.80 -5.53 -10.36
CA TYR A 371 -6.87 -6.47 -10.70
C TYR A 371 -8.24 -5.86 -10.37
N ARG A 372 -9.29 -6.34 -11.03
CA ARG A 372 -10.63 -5.73 -11.02
C ARG A 372 -11.17 -5.51 -9.60
N GLU A 373 -11.02 -6.50 -8.72
CA GLU A 373 -11.57 -6.48 -7.37
C GLU A 373 -10.97 -5.38 -6.49
N MET A 374 -9.67 -5.11 -6.66
CA MET A 374 -8.95 -4.04 -5.96
C MET A 374 -9.64 -2.69 -6.16
N GLU A 375 -10.15 -2.43 -7.38
CA GLU A 375 -10.74 -1.14 -7.70
C GLU A 375 -12.03 -0.87 -6.91
N GLY A 376 -12.78 -1.92 -6.56
CA GLY A 376 -13.94 -1.81 -5.69
C GLY A 376 -13.56 -1.58 -4.24
N TRP A 377 -12.55 -2.28 -3.73
CA TRP A 377 -12.14 -2.21 -2.32
C TRP A 377 -11.50 -0.87 -1.94
N ALA A 378 -10.73 -0.30 -2.86
CA ALA A 378 -10.05 0.99 -2.69
C ALA A 378 -11.01 2.19 -2.65
N LEU A 379 -12.29 2.00 -3.01
CA LEU A 379 -13.30 3.06 -2.92
C LEU A 379 -13.75 3.29 -1.47
N PRO A 380 -14.06 4.56 -1.10
CA PRO A 380 -14.83 4.83 0.10
C PRO A 380 -16.20 4.13 0.07
N PRO A 381 -16.77 3.75 1.23
CA PRO A 381 -17.96 2.89 1.29
C PRO A 381 -19.15 3.36 0.44
N THR A 382 -19.45 4.66 0.46
CA THR A 382 -20.56 5.23 -0.33
C THR A 382 -20.33 5.09 -1.84
N ALA A 383 -19.09 5.25 -2.30
CA ALA A 383 -18.76 5.13 -3.72
C ALA A 383 -18.76 3.66 -4.16
N ALA A 384 -18.23 2.75 -3.33
CA ALA A 384 -18.28 1.31 -3.57
C ALA A 384 -19.73 0.79 -3.70
N ILE A 385 -20.66 1.25 -2.83
CA ILE A 385 -22.08 0.90 -2.94
C ILE A 385 -22.69 1.40 -4.25
N ARG A 386 -22.32 2.60 -4.71
CA ARG A 386 -22.80 3.15 -5.98
C ARG A 386 -22.25 2.37 -7.17
N LEU A 387 -20.98 1.93 -7.11
CA LEU A 387 -20.38 1.08 -8.13
C LEU A 387 -21.10 -0.27 -8.21
N ALA A 388 -21.32 -0.92 -7.06
CA ALA A 388 -22.04 -2.20 -7.02
C ALA A 388 -23.48 -2.08 -7.58
N ARG A 389 -24.17 -0.97 -7.31
CA ARG A 389 -25.48 -0.69 -7.92
C ARG A 389 -25.40 -0.49 -9.44
N LEU A 390 -24.40 0.25 -9.91
CA LEU A 390 -24.17 0.44 -11.34
C LEU A 390 -23.90 -0.90 -12.04
N GLU A 391 -23.05 -1.74 -11.44
CA GLU A 391 -22.77 -3.09 -11.95
C GLU A 391 -24.05 -3.94 -12.00
N HIS A 392 -24.86 -3.91 -10.95
CA HIS A 392 -26.15 -4.60 -10.93
C HIS A 392 -27.09 -4.11 -12.05
N ASP A 393 -27.22 -2.80 -12.22
CA ASP A 393 -28.09 -2.18 -13.23
C ASP A 393 -27.65 -2.49 -14.67
N LEU A 394 -26.34 -2.63 -14.91
CA LEU A 394 -25.78 -3.00 -16.21
C LEU A 394 -26.02 -4.47 -16.56
N GLY A 395 -26.09 -5.33 -15.54
CA GLY A 395 -26.28 -6.77 -15.70
C GLY A 395 -25.02 -7.54 -16.10
N LYS A 396 -25.01 -8.83 -15.78
CA LYS A 396 -23.85 -9.73 -15.95
C LYS A 396 -23.33 -9.79 -17.39
N GLU A 397 -24.22 -9.94 -18.37
CA GLU A 397 -23.85 -10.06 -19.79
C GLU A 397 -23.06 -8.83 -20.28
N ARG A 398 -23.47 -7.63 -19.89
CA ARG A 398 -22.81 -6.39 -20.30
C ARG A 398 -21.47 -6.18 -19.59
N LEU A 399 -21.38 -6.58 -18.32
CA LEU A 399 -20.14 -6.52 -17.53
C LEU A 399 -19.10 -7.56 -17.98
N GLU A 400 -19.52 -8.71 -18.48
CA GLU A 400 -18.60 -9.71 -19.04
C GLU A 400 -18.16 -9.34 -20.48
N GLY A 401 -18.95 -8.52 -21.16
CA GLY A 401 -18.66 -7.97 -22.49
C GLY A 401 -17.65 -6.81 -22.51
N ALA A 402 -17.54 -6.14 -23.66
CA ALA A 402 -16.56 -5.08 -23.90
C ALA A 402 -16.75 -3.85 -23.00
N ASP A 403 -17.98 -3.56 -22.58
CA ASP A 403 -18.30 -2.40 -21.74
C ASP A 403 -17.80 -2.57 -20.29
N GLY A 404 -17.64 -3.81 -19.81
CA GLY A 404 -17.24 -4.10 -18.44
C GLY A 404 -15.91 -3.47 -18.04
N ALA A 405 -14.93 -3.48 -18.96
CA ALA A 405 -13.62 -2.88 -18.73
C ALA A 405 -13.66 -1.34 -18.59
N LEU A 406 -14.76 -0.70 -19.04
CA LEU A 406 -14.98 0.73 -18.89
C LEU A 406 -15.64 1.09 -17.56
N VAL A 407 -16.14 0.09 -16.81
CA VAL A 407 -16.66 0.26 -15.46
C VAL A 407 -15.50 0.13 -14.48
N ARG A 408 -15.07 1.27 -13.95
CA ARG A 408 -13.86 1.38 -13.13
C ARG A 408 -14.18 1.79 -11.69
N GLY A 409 -13.33 1.34 -10.77
CA GLY A 409 -13.29 1.84 -9.40
C GLY A 409 -12.09 2.76 -9.15
N ALA A 410 -11.50 2.65 -7.97
CA ALA A 410 -10.38 3.45 -7.50
C ALA A 410 -9.02 2.76 -7.67
N HIS A 411 -7.94 3.53 -7.71
CA HIS A 411 -6.58 2.98 -7.60
C HIS A 411 -6.23 2.68 -6.13
N TRP A 412 -5.33 1.71 -5.88
CA TRP A 412 -4.92 1.27 -4.53
C TRP A 412 -4.53 2.41 -3.59
N ARG A 413 -3.86 3.46 -4.09
CA ARG A 413 -3.48 4.64 -3.28
C ARG A 413 -4.65 5.29 -2.54
N ASN A 414 -5.88 5.14 -3.02
CA ASN A 414 -7.06 5.67 -2.34
C ASN A 414 -7.32 5.00 -0.99
N PHE A 415 -6.69 3.87 -0.66
CA PHE A 415 -6.67 3.36 0.71
C PHE A 415 -6.04 4.32 1.71
N LEU A 416 -5.04 5.10 1.29
CA LEU A 416 -4.44 6.14 2.13
C LEU A 416 -5.43 7.30 2.37
N ALA A 417 -6.34 7.57 1.43
CA ALA A 417 -7.43 8.53 1.67
C ALA A 417 -8.60 7.90 2.47
N LYS A 418 -8.88 6.62 2.26
CA LYS A 418 -9.97 5.87 2.92
C LYS A 418 -9.66 5.65 4.41
N TYR A 419 -8.41 5.38 4.74
CA TYR A 419 -7.94 5.05 6.08
C TYR A 419 -6.80 5.98 6.49
N ALA A 420 -7.13 7.02 7.27
CA ALA A 420 -6.15 7.97 7.81
C ALA A 420 -5.05 7.26 8.62
N GLU A 421 -5.38 6.17 9.31
CA GLU A 421 -4.41 5.35 10.06
C GLU A 421 -3.34 4.75 9.14
N ALA A 422 -3.75 4.24 7.97
CA ALA A 422 -2.82 3.72 6.97
C ALA A 422 -1.97 4.85 6.35
N ASN A 423 -2.56 6.02 6.13
CA ASN A 423 -1.83 7.19 5.63
C ASN A 423 -0.73 7.62 6.59
N ARG A 424 -1.04 7.77 7.88
CA ARG A 424 -0.04 8.16 8.89
C ARG A 424 1.11 7.17 8.97
N MET A 425 0.80 5.87 8.99
CA MET A 425 1.81 4.81 8.96
C MET A 425 2.68 4.89 7.69
N HIS A 426 2.05 5.14 6.53
CA HIS A 426 2.75 5.28 5.24
C HIS A 426 3.67 6.51 5.24
N LYS A 427 3.19 7.65 5.72
CA LYS A 427 3.93 8.90 5.74
C LYS A 427 5.06 8.87 6.76
N LYS A 428 4.87 8.18 7.89
CA LYS A 428 5.96 7.86 8.82
C LYS A 428 7.05 7.04 8.16
N MET A 429 6.69 5.97 7.45
CA MET A 429 7.63 5.15 6.68
C MET A 429 8.41 6.00 5.66
N MET A 430 7.72 6.88 4.91
CA MET A 430 8.33 7.79 3.93
C MET A 430 9.33 8.76 4.59
N ALA A 431 8.93 9.39 5.70
CA ALA A 431 9.75 10.34 6.44
C ALA A 431 11.00 9.68 7.03
N LEU A 432 10.85 8.48 7.62
CA LEU A 432 11.99 7.72 8.15
C LEU A 432 12.90 7.21 7.03
N SER A 433 12.36 6.83 5.87
CA SER A 433 13.19 6.47 4.72
C SER A 433 14.06 7.65 4.26
N ALA A 434 13.48 8.84 4.14
CA ALA A 434 14.23 10.06 3.81
C ALA A 434 15.28 10.40 4.89
N LEU A 435 14.92 10.31 6.17
CA LEU A 435 15.85 10.54 7.29
C LEU A 435 17.00 9.53 7.30
N CYS A 436 16.72 8.25 7.04
CA CYS A 436 17.70 7.19 6.97
C CYS A 436 18.76 7.47 5.91
N ARG A 437 18.32 7.85 4.71
CA ARG A 437 19.22 8.26 3.62
C ARG A 437 20.05 9.48 3.99
N TRP A 438 19.45 10.46 4.64
CA TRP A 438 20.16 11.65 5.10
C TRP A 438 21.23 11.34 6.18
N ARG A 439 20.98 10.34 7.03
CA ARG A 439 21.92 9.85 8.05
C ARG A 439 22.97 8.87 7.53
N GLY A 440 23.00 8.61 6.21
CA GLY A 440 23.99 7.73 5.59
C GLY A 440 23.61 6.25 5.54
N ASP A 441 22.31 5.94 5.54
CA ASP A 441 21.74 4.60 5.41
C ASP A 441 22.29 3.56 6.42
N PRO A 442 22.13 3.79 7.75
CA PRO A 442 22.45 2.75 8.74
C PRO A 442 21.74 1.42 8.41
N PRO A 443 22.46 0.29 8.29
CA PRO A 443 21.89 -0.94 7.73
C PRO A 443 20.69 -1.48 8.50
N ASP A 444 20.72 -1.41 9.83
CA ASP A 444 19.67 -1.95 10.69
C ASP A 444 18.38 -1.11 10.55
N ALA A 445 18.48 0.22 10.60
CA ALA A 445 17.37 1.14 10.34
C ALA A 445 16.81 0.99 8.93
N ARG A 446 17.69 0.88 7.92
CA ARG A 446 17.29 0.71 6.51
C ARG A 446 16.50 -0.59 6.31
N ARG A 447 16.98 -1.69 6.90
CA ARG A 447 16.33 -3.00 6.84
C ARG A 447 15.01 -3.02 7.60
N ALA A 448 14.93 -2.35 8.76
CA ALA A 448 13.70 -2.19 9.52
C ALA A 448 12.65 -1.37 8.73
N ILE A 449 13.03 -0.24 8.11
CA ILE A 449 12.12 0.51 7.23
C ILE A 449 11.67 -0.38 6.06
N GLY A 450 12.57 -1.19 5.49
CA GLY A 450 12.23 -2.18 4.48
C GLY A 450 11.11 -3.14 4.92
N ARG A 451 11.20 -3.69 6.13
CA ARG A 451 10.15 -4.55 6.72
C ARG A 451 8.83 -3.80 6.94
N ALA A 452 8.91 -2.54 7.38
CA ALA A 452 7.76 -1.67 7.56
C ALA A 452 7.04 -1.34 6.24
N GLN A 453 7.64 -1.60 5.07
CA GLN A 453 7.01 -1.39 3.76
C GLN A 453 6.09 -2.54 3.32
N CYS A 454 6.01 -3.63 4.09
CA CYS A 454 5.13 -4.77 3.80
C CYS A 454 3.67 -4.32 3.64
N ASN A 455 3.08 -4.61 2.48
CA ASN A 455 1.87 -3.95 2.02
C ASN A 455 0.61 -4.24 2.86
N ASP A 456 0.52 -5.43 3.45
CA ASP A 456 -0.72 -6.01 3.97
C ASP A 456 -1.39 -5.15 5.03
N ALA A 457 -0.60 -4.49 5.87
CA ALA A 457 -1.08 -3.62 6.94
C ALA A 457 -1.60 -2.25 6.44
N TYR A 458 -1.44 -1.91 5.15
CA TYR A 458 -1.79 -0.58 4.63
C TYR A 458 -3.17 -0.51 3.96
N TRP A 459 -3.84 -1.63 3.75
CA TRP A 459 -5.11 -1.67 3.04
C TRP A 459 -6.00 -2.83 3.50
N HIS A 460 -7.26 -2.86 3.05
CA HIS A 460 -8.19 -3.94 3.34
C HIS A 460 -9.06 -4.24 2.14
N GLY A 461 -9.00 -5.49 1.67
CA GLY A 461 -9.88 -6.05 0.66
C GLY A 461 -10.84 -7.06 1.26
N VAL A 462 -10.47 -8.34 1.18
CA VAL A 462 -11.24 -9.46 1.73
C VAL A 462 -10.56 -10.09 2.94
N PHE A 463 -9.23 -10.11 2.95
CA PHE A 463 -8.43 -10.61 4.06
C PHE A 463 -8.16 -9.47 5.05
N GLY A 464 -7.95 -9.84 6.32
CA GLY A 464 -7.93 -8.90 7.43
C GLY A 464 -7.05 -7.65 7.20
N GLY A 465 -5.86 -7.79 6.62
CA GLY A 465 -5.01 -6.66 6.20
C GLY A 465 -4.84 -5.60 7.29
N LEU A 466 -5.12 -4.33 6.97
CA LEU A 466 -5.14 -3.20 7.90
C LEU A 466 -5.97 -3.48 9.16
N TYR A 467 -7.02 -4.31 9.12
CA TYR A 467 -7.85 -4.63 10.28
C TYR A 467 -7.19 -5.60 11.27
N LEU A 468 -6.04 -6.20 10.95
CA LEU A 468 -5.32 -7.10 11.84
C LEU A 468 -4.31 -6.33 12.71
N PRO A 469 -4.51 -6.20 14.03
CA PRO A 469 -3.64 -5.41 14.89
C PRO A 469 -2.19 -5.88 14.89
N HIS A 470 -1.94 -7.19 14.75
CA HIS A 470 -0.58 -7.74 14.76
C HIS A 470 0.23 -7.33 13.51
N LEU A 471 -0.42 -7.17 12.35
CA LEU A 471 0.26 -6.68 11.14
C LEU A 471 0.61 -5.18 11.25
N ARG A 472 -0.33 -4.35 11.74
CA ARG A 472 -0.04 -2.93 12.01
C ARG A 472 1.04 -2.75 13.07
N ALA A 473 0.95 -3.50 14.16
CA ALA A 473 1.94 -3.47 15.23
C ALA A 473 3.34 -3.86 14.73
N ALA A 474 3.45 -4.83 13.82
CA ALA A 474 4.73 -5.20 13.23
C ALA A 474 5.32 -4.09 12.36
N VAL A 475 4.50 -3.35 11.60
CA VAL A 475 4.96 -2.16 10.87
C VAL A 475 5.43 -1.09 11.85
N TRP A 476 4.62 -0.72 12.84
CA TRP A 476 4.99 0.30 13.84
C TRP A 476 6.22 -0.07 14.66
N GLN A 477 6.39 -1.35 15.01
CA GLN A 477 7.58 -1.83 15.71
C GLN A 477 8.83 -1.64 14.86
N ASN A 478 8.78 -1.97 13.57
CA ASN A 478 9.92 -1.74 12.67
C ASN A 478 10.19 -0.25 12.43
N LEU A 479 9.16 0.60 12.38
CA LEU A 479 9.33 2.05 12.33
C LEU A 479 9.96 2.60 13.61
N ALA A 480 9.55 2.10 14.77
CA ALA A 480 10.13 2.48 16.06
C ALA A 480 11.60 2.05 16.18
N LEU A 481 11.94 0.83 15.74
CA LEU A 481 13.33 0.35 15.68
C LEU A 481 14.20 1.25 14.80
N ALA A 482 13.73 1.57 13.59
CA ALA A 482 14.45 2.46 12.69
C ALA A 482 14.59 3.87 13.26
N GLU A 483 13.53 4.45 13.81
CA GLU A 483 13.57 5.81 14.34
C GLU A 483 14.48 5.91 15.57
N ALA A 484 14.47 4.90 16.45
CA ALA A 484 15.35 4.83 17.61
C ALA A 484 16.83 4.89 17.21
N GLU A 485 17.21 4.15 16.17
CA GLU A 485 18.57 4.16 15.65
C GLU A 485 18.92 5.51 14.98
N LEU A 486 18.01 6.05 14.17
CA LEU A 486 18.23 7.30 13.44
C LEU A 486 18.28 8.53 14.33
N ARG A 487 17.64 8.48 15.50
CA ARG A 487 17.50 9.57 16.46
C ARG A 487 18.25 9.33 17.77
N ALA A 488 19.11 8.30 17.86
CA ALA A 488 19.78 7.91 19.10
C ALA A 488 20.51 9.07 19.83
N ASP A 489 21.00 10.06 19.07
CA ASP A 489 21.71 11.24 19.59
C ASP A 489 20.89 12.54 19.50
N ASP A 490 19.63 12.48 19.07
CA ASP A 490 18.80 13.67 18.89
C ASP A 490 18.26 14.17 20.25
N PRO A 491 18.37 15.49 20.52
CA PRO A 491 17.75 16.07 21.70
C PRO A 491 16.22 16.07 21.56
N LEU A 492 15.52 16.31 22.66
CA LEU A 492 14.09 16.61 22.60
C LEU A 492 13.86 17.87 21.75
N ALA A 493 13.16 17.71 20.64
CA ALA A 493 12.90 18.74 19.65
C ALA A 493 11.47 18.65 19.10
N HIS A 494 11.11 19.63 18.28
CA HIS A 494 9.88 19.59 17.50
C HIS A 494 10.11 20.16 16.10
N ASP A 495 9.34 19.64 15.15
CA ASP A 495 9.22 20.17 13.80
C ASP A 495 7.75 20.48 13.49
N LEU A 496 7.54 21.38 12.52
CA LEU A 496 6.23 21.66 11.93
C LEU A 496 6.25 21.15 10.49
N ALA A 497 5.29 20.32 10.12
CA ALA A 497 5.13 19.84 8.77
C ALA A 497 3.70 19.38 8.54
N ASP A 498 3.20 19.57 7.32
CA ASP A 498 2.07 18.79 6.80
C ASP A 498 2.55 17.35 6.60
N PHE A 499 2.39 16.56 7.65
CA PHE A 499 3.03 15.25 7.76
C PHE A 499 2.26 14.21 6.96
N ASP A 500 0.94 14.29 6.99
CA ASP A 500 0.07 13.33 6.32
C ASP A 500 -0.36 13.75 4.90
N ALA A 501 0.02 14.96 4.48
CA ALA A 501 -0.24 15.58 3.18
C ALA A 501 -1.71 15.94 2.93
N ASP A 502 -2.43 16.34 3.99
CA ASP A 502 -3.83 16.79 3.92
C ASP A 502 -3.97 18.32 3.75
N GLY A 503 -2.87 19.07 3.83
CA GLY A 503 -2.81 20.53 3.71
C GLY A 503 -2.78 21.27 5.05
N HIS A 504 -2.76 20.57 6.18
CA HIS A 504 -2.68 21.13 7.53
C HIS A 504 -1.35 20.75 8.19
N GLU A 505 -0.74 21.66 8.97
CA GLU A 505 0.54 21.36 9.63
C GLU A 505 0.32 20.65 10.98
N GLU A 506 1.00 19.52 11.16
CA GLU A 506 1.18 18.84 12.44
C GLU A 506 2.40 19.37 13.20
N ILE A 507 2.39 19.13 14.51
CA ILE A 507 3.54 19.32 15.39
C ILE A 507 4.15 17.95 15.69
N LEU A 508 5.34 17.70 15.18
CA LEU A 508 6.07 16.46 15.37
C LEU A 508 7.05 16.64 16.53
N VAL A 509 6.81 15.99 17.66
CA VAL A 509 7.72 16.00 18.82
C VAL A 509 8.56 14.74 18.78
N HIS A 510 9.88 14.85 18.91
CA HIS A 510 10.77 13.69 18.85
C HIS A 510 12.01 13.87 19.72
N SER A 511 12.62 12.73 20.06
CA SER A 511 13.88 12.64 20.80
C SER A 511 14.54 11.28 20.52
N ALA A 512 15.64 10.98 21.21
CA ALA A 512 16.24 9.65 21.25
C ALA A 512 15.37 8.53 21.86
N LYS A 513 14.23 8.85 22.50
CA LYS A 513 13.41 7.84 23.23
C LYS A 513 12.00 7.65 22.68
N PHE A 514 11.45 8.65 22.01
CA PHE A 514 10.07 8.64 21.57
C PHE A 514 9.83 9.58 20.40
N SER A 515 8.69 9.39 19.74
CA SER A 515 8.12 10.31 18.78
C SER A 515 6.62 10.46 18.99
N ALA A 516 6.09 11.64 18.69
CA ALA A 516 4.68 11.94 18.77
C ALA A 516 4.26 12.92 17.68
N VAL A 517 3.01 12.80 17.23
CA VAL A 517 2.40 13.69 16.24
C VAL A 517 1.14 14.30 16.84
N VAL A 518 1.09 15.62 16.92
CA VAL A 518 -0.06 16.39 17.40
C VAL A 518 -0.68 17.13 16.23
N SER A 519 -2.00 17.02 16.06
CA SER A 519 -2.74 17.71 14.98
C SER A 519 -3.56 18.88 15.55
N PRO A 520 -3.09 20.14 15.42
CA PRO A 520 -3.85 21.31 15.84
C PRO A 520 -5.19 21.48 15.09
N ASP A 521 -5.26 21.04 13.83
CA ASP A 521 -6.49 21.13 13.02
C ASP A 521 -7.63 20.25 13.60
N ARG A 522 -7.24 19.19 14.30
CA ARG A 522 -8.15 18.23 14.95
C ARG A 522 -8.24 18.43 16.47
N GLY A 523 -8.29 19.68 16.94
CA GLY A 523 -8.41 19.98 18.37
C GLY A 523 -7.15 19.66 19.19
N GLY A 524 -6.01 19.47 18.53
CA GLY A 524 -4.76 19.08 19.18
C GLY A 524 -4.79 17.68 19.75
N VAL A 525 -5.41 16.73 19.06
CA VAL A 525 -5.28 15.30 19.35
C VAL A 525 -3.85 14.82 19.13
N VAL A 526 -3.48 13.72 19.77
CA VAL A 526 -2.21 13.02 19.52
C VAL A 526 -2.50 11.81 18.63
N GLU A 527 -2.01 11.86 17.40
CA GLU A 527 -2.26 10.85 16.37
C GLU A 527 -1.18 9.75 16.31
N GLU A 528 -0.02 10.04 16.88
CA GLU A 528 1.08 9.10 17.08
C GLU A 528 1.67 9.35 18.47
N TYR A 529 1.91 8.29 19.24
CA TYR A 529 2.70 8.34 20.47
C TYR A 529 3.50 7.05 20.58
N THR A 530 4.72 7.08 20.04
CA THR A 530 5.60 5.93 19.89
C THR A 530 6.71 5.98 20.94
N LEU A 531 6.77 4.98 21.82
CA LEU A 531 7.90 4.80 22.74
C LEU A 531 8.85 3.74 22.17
N PHE A 532 10.10 4.12 21.94
CA PHE A 532 11.06 3.28 21.20
C PHE A 532 11.48 2.03 21.95
N GLU A 533 11.71 2.14 23.26
CA GLU A 533 12.08 0.98 24.11
C GLU A 533 10.99 -0.10 24.11
N ALA A 534 9.72 0.33 24.11
CA ALA A 534 8.59 -0.57 24.05
C ALA A 534 8.31 -1.08 22.61
N GLY A 535 8.77 -0.36 21.59
CA GLY A 535 8.43 -0.63 20.18
C GLY A 535 6.93 -0.48 19.89
N ILE A 536 6.22 0.35 20.67
CA ILE A 536 4.76 0.49 20.62
C ILE A 536 4.40 1.93 20.25
N ASN A 537 3.57 2.09 19.22
CA ASN A 537 2.74 3.27 19.03
C ASN A 537 1.42 3.08 19.79
N TYR A 538 1.23 3.80 20.89
CA TYR A 538 0.02 3.68 21.71
C TYR A 538 -1.24 4.20 21.00
N ALA A 539 -1.09 4.99 19.94
CA ALA A 539 -2.18 5.48 19.11
C ALA A 539 -2.53 4.55 17.93
N ASP A 540 -1.92 3.35 17.81
CA ASP A 540 -2.21 2.36 16.74
C ASP A 540 -3.58 1.67 16.89
N VAL A 541 -4.63 2.47 16.89
CA VAL A 541 -6.03 2.03 16.96
C VAL A 541 -6.71 2.35 15.64
N LEU A 542 -7.55 1.43 15.17
CA LEU A 542 -8.36 1.64 13.98
C LEU A 542 -9.73 2.23 14.36
N THR A 543 -10.12 3.33 13.70
CA THR A 543 -11.47 3.89 13.82
C THR A 543 -12.52 2.91 13.29
N ARG A 544 -13.63 2.74 14.02
CA ARG A 544 -14.74 1.86 13.64
C ARG A 544 -15.52 2.49 12.49
N ARG A 545 -15.47 1.87 11.30
CA ARG A 545 -16.10 2.36 10.07
C ARG A 545 -17.08 1.34 9.52
N ARG A 546 -18.09 1.83 8.80
CA ARG A 546 -18.95 0.98 7.97
C ARG A 546 -18.25 0.66 6.66
N GLU A 547 -17.97 -0.61 6.40
CA GLU A 547 -17.52 -1.08 5.09
C GLU A 547 -18.69 -1.33 4.12
N ALA A 548 -18.43 -1.21 2.82
CA ALA A 548 -19.47 -1.28 1.78
C ALA A 548 -20.20 -2.63 1.78
N TYR A 549 -19.46 -3.72 1.96
CA TYR A 549 -20.01 -5.08 1.93
C TYR A 549 -21.01 -5.35 3.07
N LEU A 550 -20.97 -4.59 4.17
CA LEU A 550 -21.94 -4.72 5.28
C LEU A 550 -23.34 -4.26 4.88
N GLN A 551 -23.46 -3.47 3.80
CA GLN A 551 -24.75 -3.00 3.27
C GLN A 551 -25.17 -3.73 1.99
N LEU A 552 -24.23 -4.40 1.33
CA LEU A 552 -24.45 -5.14 0.08
C LEU A 552 -24.74 -6.62 0.31
N ALA A 553 -24.60 -7.13 1.54
CA ALA A 553 -24.85 -8.52 1.87
C ALA A 553 -26.29 -8.94 1.56
N ALA A 554 -26.45 -9.89 0.62
CA ALA A 554 -27.67 -10.63 0.37
C ALA A 554 -27.61 -12.02 1.03
N PRO A 555 -28.75 -12.63 1.40
CA PRO A 555 -28.77 -14.01 1.92
C PRO A 555 -28.31 -15.02 0.86
N VAL A 556 -27.49 -15.99 1.26
CA VAL A 556 -26.93 -17.03 0.38
C VAL A 556 -27.92 -18.19 0.23
N ALA A 557 -28.12 -18.67 -1.00
CA ALA A 557 -28.71 -19.99 -1.25
C ALA A 557 -27.57 -21.03 -1.33
N PRO A 558 -27.70 -22.23 -0.72
CA PRO A 558 -26.67 -23.26 -0.81
C PRO A 558 -26.52 -23.75 -2.26
N THR A 559 -25.29 -23.76 -2.76
CA THR A 559 -24.89 -24.34 -4.04
C THR A 559 -23.97 -25.54 -3.81
N ASP A 560 -24.00 -26.53 -4.71
CA ASP A 560 -23.17 -27.76 -4.62
C ASP A 560 -21.70 -27.54 -5.07
N ASP A 561 -21.33 -26.35 -5.54
CA ASP A 561 -19.97 -25.98 -5.97
C ASP A 561 -19.08 -25.53 -4.79
N VAL A 562 -17.76 -25.82 -4.82
CA VAL A 562 -16.81 -25.30 -3.82
C VAL A 562 -16.66 -23.79 -3.99
N ALA A 563 -16.99 -23.06 -2.93
CA ALA A 563 -16.99 -21.60 -2.89
C ALA A 563 -15.61 -21.03 -3.25
N THR A 564 -15.57 -20.09 -4.21
CA THR A 564 -14.44 -19.17 -4.37
C THR A 564 -14.37 -18.23 -3.16
N VAL A 565 -13.27 -17.46 -3.00
CA VAL A 565 -13.22 -16.40 -1.99
C VAL A 565 -14.39 -15.42 -2.16
N GLN A 566 -14.90 -15.21 -3.37
CA GLN A 566 -16.09 -14.40 -3.65
C GLN A 566 -17.41 -15.05 -3.19
N ASP A 567 -17.48 -16.37 -3.14
CA ASP A 567 -18.68 -17.08 -2.69
C ASP A 567 -18.75 -17.17 -1.16
N MET A 568 -17.60 -17.29 -0.49
CA MET A 568 -17.47 -17.24 0.98
C MET A 568 -17.84 -15.87 1.58
N GLN A 569 -17.94 -14.84 0.74
CA GLN A 569 -18.18 -13.44 1.11
C GLN A 569 -19.65 -13.08 1.37
N ASN A 570 -20.58 -14.03 1.15
CA ASN A 570 -22.01 -13.77 1.25
C ASN A 570 -22.53 -14.11 2.65
N GLY A 571 -23.15 -13.15 3.32
CA GLY A 571 -23.69 -13.29 4.68
C GLY A 571 -23.88 -11.94 5.37
N VAL A 572 -24.88 -11.84 6.24
CA VAL A 572 -25.11 -10.64 7.07
C VAL A 572 -24.53 -10.92 8.45
N PRO A 573 -23.63 -10.07 8.99
CA PRO A 573 -23.16 -10.25 10.35
C PRO A 573 -24.32 -10.20 11.34
N ALA A 574 -24.27 -11.03 12.37
CA ALA A 574 -25.34 -11.15 13.37
C ALA A 574 -25.63 -9.82 14.11
N GLU A 575 -24.63 -8.95 14.21
CA GLU A 575 -24.75 -7.62 14.80
C GLU A 575 -23.92 -6.61 13.99
N LEU A 576 -24.49 -5.43 13.72
CA LEU A 576 -23.75 -4.34 13.10
C LEU A 576 -22.85 -3.68 14.15
N ALA A 577 -21.54 -3.64 13.88
CA ALA A 577 -20.60 -2.94 14.74
C ALA A 577 -20.95 -1.44 14.85
N PRO A 578 -20.69 -0.82 16.02
CA PRO A 578 -20.75 0.63 16.16
C PRO A 578 -19.87 1.34 15.11
N VAL A 579 -20.25 2.56 14.77
CA VAL A 579 -19.48 3.43 13.87
C VAL A 579 -19.06 4.66 14.64
N ASP A 580 -17.80 5.02 14.54
CA ASP A 580 -17.30 6.25 15.15
C ASP A 580 -17.67 7.45 14.30
N THR A 581 -18.13 8.51 14.96
CA THR A 581 -18.36 9.80 14.31
C THR A 581 -17.04 10.45 13.91
N ASP A 582 -16.00 10.35 14.73
CA ASP A 582 -14.70 10.98 14.50
C ASP A 582 -13.58 9.94 14.43
N THR A 583 -12.51 10.26 13.70
CA THR A 583 -11.30 9.43 13.72
C THR A 583 -10.73 9.36 15.13
N ARG A 584 -10.42 8.14 15.57
CA ARG A 584 -9.84 7.88 16.89
C ARG A 584 -8.40 8.38 16.96
N ALA A 585 -8.02 8.84 18.14
CA ALA A 585 -6.71 9.34 18.51
C ALA A 585 -6.61 9.35 20.05
N LEU A 586 -5.49 9.81 20.60
CA LEU A 586 -5.44 10.15 22.03
C LEU A 586 -5.94 11.58 22.22
N PHE A 587 -6.69 11.81 23.30
CA PHE A 587 -7.20 13.11 23.73
C PHE A 587 -8.14 13.77 22.71
N VAL A 588 -9.18 13.05 22.29
CA VAL A 588 -10.29 13.60 21.50
C VAL A 588 -11.31 14.25 22.43
N ASP A 589 -11.38 15.57 22.44
CA ASP A 589 -12.04 16.33 23.50
C ASP A 589 -13.53 16.58 23.23
N ARG A 590 -14.37 16.28 24.23
CA ARG A 590 -15.83 16.47 24.19
C ARG A 590 -16.39 16.94 25.52
N VAL A 591 -17.60 17.51 25.47
CA VAL A 591 -18.49 17.66 26.63
C VAL A 591 -19.70 16.76 26.43
N LEU A 592 -19.95 15.86 27.37
CA LEU A 592 -21.02 14.86 27.32
C LEU A 592 -22.21 15.28 28.20
N PRO A 593 -23.45 15.01 27.77
CA PRO A 593 -24.63 15.33 28.57
C PRO A 593 -24.77 14.38 29.77
N ALA A 594 -25.36 14.87 30.87
CA ALA A 594 -25.45 14.15 32.15
C ALA A 594 -26.16 12.79 32.06
N GLY A 595 -27.18 12.68 31.22
CA GLY A 595 -27.98 11.47 31.06
C GLY A 595 -27.38 10.41 30.13
N LEU A 596 -26.18 10.62 29.58
CA LEU A 596 -25.55 9.66 28.67
C LEU A 596 -25.06 8.42 29.43
N THR A 597 -25.37 7.24 28.91
CA THR A 597 -24.89 5.95 29.44
C THR A 597 -23.63 5.50 28.71
N LEU A 598 -22.80 4.67 29.37
CA LEU A 598 -21.64 4.05 28.74
C LEU A 598 -22.02 3.25 27.49
N GLU A 599 -23.12 2.48 27.53
CA GLU A 599 -23.58 1.69 26.38
C GLU A 599 -23.91 2.59 25.18
N ALA A 600 -24.62 3.70 25.39
CA ALA A 600 -24.94 4.64 24.32
C ALA A 600 -23.69 5.35 23.79
N TYR A 601 -22.73 5.68 24.66
CA TYR A 601 -21.45 6.26 24.27
C TYR A 601 -20.60 5.29 23.43
N GLU A 602 -20.44 4.04 23.90
CA GLU A 602 -19.74 2.97 23.18
C GLU A 602 -20.34 2.76 21.79
N ARG A 603 -21.68 2.80 21.67
CA ARG A 603 -22.38 2.64 20.38
C ARG A 603 -22.32 3.86 19.46
N GLY A 604 -21.83 5.01 19.94
CA GLY A 604 -21.85 6.27 19.21
C GLY A 604 -23.26 6.87 19.07
N TRP A 605 -24.19 6.50 19.96
CA TRP A 605 -25.60 6.95 19.92
C TRP A 605 -25.82 8.15 20.83
N TYR A 606 -25.08 9.23 20.56
CA TYR A 606 -25.16 10.45 21.34
C TYR A 606 -24.78 11.66 20.50
N GLU A 607 -25.25 12.82 20.93
CA GLU A 607 -24.75 14.11 20.46
C GLU A 607 -24.00 14.77 21.63
N PRO A 608 -22.73 15.16 21.44
CA PRO A 608 -22.00 15.87 22.48
C PRO A 608 -22.58 17.29 22.65
N VAL A 609 -22.51 17.82 23.88
CA VAL A 609 -22.82 19.23 24.17
C VAL A 609 -21.85 20.16 23.42
N ALA A 610 -20.59 19.75 23.35
CA ALA A 610 -19.53 20.38 22.57
C ALA A 610 -18.50 19.32 22.13
N SER A 611 -17.91 19.48 20.95
CA SER A 611 -16.84 18.63 20.45
C SER A 611 -15.80 19.48 19.75
N TRP A 612 -14.53 19.16 19.96
CA TRP A 612 -13.39 19.81 19.30
C TRP A 612 -12.61 18.85 18.38
N ALA A 613 -13.13 17.63 18.15
CA ALA A 613 -12.46 16.57 17.40
C ALA A 613 -12.12 16.90 15.93
N ARG A 614 -12.72 17.97 15.38
CA ARG A 614 -12.60 18.42 13.98
C ARG A 614 -12.50 19.94 13.90
N THR A 615 -11.75 20.53 14.81
CA THR A 615 -11.74 21.97 14.98
C THR A 615 -10.33 22.48 15.17
N MET A 616 -9.97 23.46 14.34
CA MET A 616 -8.64 24.05 14.39
C MET A 616 -8.39 24.81 15.69
N PHE A 617 -7.27 24.48 16.34
CA PHE A 617 -6.70 25.21 17.46
C PHE A 617 -5.49 26.02 17.02
N ARG A 618 -5.31 27.20 17.62
CA ARG A 618 -4.05 27.93 17.53
C ARG A 618 -3.05 27.28 18.48
N ALA A 619 -1.93 26.82 17.95
CA ALA A 619 -0.86 26.21 18.72
C ALA A 619 0.31 27.18 18.94
N SER A 620 0.95 27.07 20.10
CA SER A 620 2.26 27.65 20.37
C SER A 620 3.13 26.66 21.13
N VAL A 621 4.40 26.51 20.74
CA VAL A 621 5.34 25.58 21.36
C VAL A 621 6.30 26.33 22.28
N GLU A 622 6.39 25.91 23.54
CA GLU A 622 7.24 26.47 24.58
C GLU A 622 8.31 25.44 24.98
N HIS A 623 9.59 25.78 24.84
CA HIS A 623 10.70 24.96 25.33
C HIS A 623 11.00 25.30 26.79
N LYS A 624 10.94 24.30 27.68
CA LYS A 624 11.23 24.42 29.10
C LYS A 624 12.37 23.47 29.47
N ASP A 625 13.08 23.76 30.56
CA ASP A 625 14.21 22.92 31.02
C ASP A 625 13.85 21.44 31.15
N GLN A 626 12.57 21.18 31.47
CA GLN A 626 12.03 19.86 31.80
C GLN A 626 11.16 19.26 30.69
N GLY A 627 11.11 19.84 29.49
CA GLY A 627 10.31 19.31 28.38
C GLY A 627 9.82 20.35 27.36
N ILE A 628 9.02 19.89 26.40
CA ILE A 628 8.31 20.73 25.43
C ILE A 628 6.84 20.81 25.81
N ASP A 629 6.33 22.03 25.94
CA ASP A 629 4.91 22.33 26.14
C ASP A 629 4.28 22.80 24.82
N ILE A 630 3.26 22.10 24.35
CA ILE A 630 2.40 22.53 23.24
C ILE A 630 1.12 23.11 23.84
N VAL A 631 0.93 24.42 23.67
CA VAL A 631 -0.22 25.15 24.19
C VAL A 631 -1.19 25.41 23.06
N LEU A 632 -2.40 24.88 23.19
CA LEU A 632 -3.44 24.97 22.19
C LEU A 632 -4.63 25.76 22.71
N ARG A 633 -5.13 26.66 21.88
CA ARG A 633 -6.31 27.48 22.18
C ARG A 633 -7.31 27.40 21.05
N PRO A 634 -8.59 27.10 21.33
CA PRO A 634 -9.61 27.04 20.29
C PRO A 634 -9.70 28.35 19.50
N THR A 635 -9.91 28.24 18.19
CA THR A 635 -10.22 29.38 17.33
C THR A 635 -11.63 29.90 17.60
N SER A 636 -11.99 31.07 17.07
CA SER A 636 -13.34 31.63 17.25
C SER A 636 -14.44 30.81 16.57
N GLU A 637 -14.08 29.92 15.65
CA GLU A 637 -15.01 29.01 14.97
C GLU A 637 -15.30 27.75 15.79
N ALA A 638 -14.51 27.50 16.83
CA ALA A 638 -14.67 26.36 17.70
C ALA A 638 -15.89 26.46 18.61
N ALA A 639 -16.38 25.30 19.08
CA ALA A 639 -17.36 25.27 20.14
C ALA A 639 -16.85 26.06 21.36
N PRO A 640 -17.66 26.95 21.96
CA PRO A 640 -17.23 27.78 23.07
C PRO A 640 -17.00 26.93 24.32
N GLY A 641 -16.21 27.47 25.25
CA GLY A 641 -16.06 26.96 26.60
C GLY A 641 -14.73 26.28 26.90
N LEU A 642 -14.08 25.59 25.96
CA LEU A 642 -12.68 25.19 26.18
C LEU A 642 -11.77 26.42 26.02
N ILE A 643 -10.92 26.68 27.01
CA ILE A 643 -10.05 27.87 27.05
C ILE A 643 -8.64 27.50 26.58
N GLU A 644 -8.08 26.43 27.13
CA GLU A 644 -6.71 25.98 26.85
C GLU A 644 -6.60 24.47 27.02
N LYS A 645 -5.90 23.84 26.08
CA LYS A 645 -5.36 22.48 26.20
C LYS A 645 -3.85 22.59 26.12
N ARG A 646 -3.12 21.95 27.05
CA ARG A 646 -1.66 21.98 27.07
C ARG A 646 -1.13 20.56 27.17
N LEU A 647 -0.37 20.15 26.16
CA LEU A 647 0.36 18.89 26.14
C LEU A 647 1.80 19.15 26.53
N ARG A 648 2.36 18.32 27.40
CA ARG A 648 3.76 18.39 27.81
C ARG A 648 4.41 17.04 27.59
N PHE A 649 5.51 17.06 26.85
CA PHE A 649 6.40 15.91 26.67
C PHE A 649 7.70 16.18 27.41
N ASP A 650 8.08 15.30 28.33
CA ASP A 650 9.37 15.40 29.03
C ASP A 650 10.50 14.63 28.33
N HIS A 651 11.71 14.69 28.88
CA HIS A 651 12.89 13.99 28.34
C HIS A 651 12.83 12.46 28.43
N ALA A 652 11.90 11.90 29.23
CA ALA A 652 11.64 10.47 29.27
C ALA A 652 10.55 10.05 28.26
N GLY A 653 9.89 11.01 27.61
CA GLY A 653 8.77 10.78 26.71
C GLY A 653 7.42 10.73 27.40
N ARG A 654 7.34 11.01 28.71
CA ARG A 654 6.06 11.03 29.43
C ARG A 654 5.19 12.17 28.90
N LEU A 655 3.93 11.83 28.59
CA LEU A 655 2.94 12.78 28.10
C LEU A 655 1.98 13.20 29.23
N SER A 656 1.95 14.49 29.54
CA SER A 656 0.97 15.11 30.43
C SER A 656 0.06 16.06 29.65
N VAL A 657 -1.25 15.96 29.83
CA VAL A 657 -2.23 16.82 29.16
C VAL A 657 -3.11 17.50 30.18
N SER A 658 -3.06 18.84 30.21
CA SER A 658 -3.86 19.68 31.11
C SER A 658 -4.87 20.50 30.34
N TYR A 659 -6.02 20.74 30.96
CA TYR A 659 -7.16 21.43 30.40
C TYR A 659 -7.62 22.56 31.29
N ARG A 660 -8.10 23.63 30.67
CA ARG A 660 -8.88 24.68 31.31
C ARG A 660 -10.10 25.00 30.46
N TRP A 661 -11.27 25.05 31.07
CA TRP A 661 -12.52 25.40 30.41
C TRP A 661 -13.35 26.36 31.29
N ASP A 662 -14.30 27.05 30.68
CA ASP A 662 -15.29 27.90 31.35
C ASP A 662 -16.50 27.05 31.75
N PRO A 663 -16.73 26.79 33.05
CA PRO A 663 -17.89 26.03 33.49
C PRO A 663 -19.23 26.66 33.10
N SER A 664 -19.28 27.99 32.93
CA SER A 664 -20.50 28.71 32.61
C SER A 664 -20.94 28.56 31.14
N ALA A 665 -20.06 28.03 30.28
CA ALA A 665 -20.36 27.77 28.88
C ALA A 665 -21.19 26.49 28.65
N PHE A 666 -21.38 25.66 29.68
CA PHE A 666 -22.01 24.35 29.57
C PHE A 666 -23.16 24.16 30.58
N PRO A 667 -24.09 23.21 30.35
CA PRO A 667 -25.04 22.80 31.37
C PRO A 667 -24.31 22.32 32.64
N PRO A 668 -24.76 22.70 33.85
CA PRO A 668 -24.02 22.48 35.10
C PRO A 668 -23.85 20.99 35.47
N ASP A 669 -24.66 20.11 34.88
CA ASP A 669 -24.65 18.66 35.06
C ASP A 669 -23.85 17.91 33.98
N ALA A 670 -23.32 18.62 32.96
CA ALA A 670 -22.52 18.03 31.90
C ALA A 670 -21.12 17.60 32.39
N PHE A 671 -20.45 16.78 31.57
CA PHE A 671 -19.12 16.27 31.87
C PHE A 671 -18.11 16.64 30.78
N PHE A 672 -16.98 17.24 31.15
CA PHE A 672 -15.81 17.33 30.26
C PHE A 672 -15.15 15.96 30.18
N ALA A 673 -14.92 15.46 28.98
CA ALA A 673 -14.57 14.06 28.72
C ALA A 673 -13.66 13.91 27.50
N PRO A 674 -12.32 13.98 27.67
CA PRO A 674 -11.39 13.63 26.61
C PRO A 674 -11.34 12.11 26.44
N GLU A 675 -11.48 11.64 25.20
CA GLU A 675 -11.36 10.23 24.86
C GLU A 675 -9.92 9.87 24.49
N ILE A 676 -9.39 8.79 25.07
CA ILE A 676 -8.02 8.31 24.86
C ILE A 676 -8.12 6.88 24.31
N SER A 677 -7.94 6.72 22.99
CA SER A 677 -8.00 5.40 22.33
C SER A 677 -6.60 4.76 22.29
N LEU A 678 -6.38 3.72 23.10
CA LEU A 678 -5.08 3.07 23.26
C LEU A 678 -5.03 1.70 22.59
N ALA A 679 -3.97 1.44 21.82
CA ALA A 679 -3.70 0.13 21.22
C ALA A 679 -3.26 -0.92 22.25
N ARG A 680 -2.65 -0.45 23.35
CA ARG A 680 -2.16 -1.24 24.48
C ARG A 680 -2.42 -0.49 25.78
N GLU A 681 -2.70 -1.23 26.85
CA GLU A 681 -2.90 -0.64 28.18
C GLU A 681 -1.69 0.21 28.58
N LEU A 682 -1.98 1.40 29.10
CA LEU A 682 -1.02 2.35 29.64
C LEU A 682 -1.65 2.95 30.90
N GLN A 683 -0.85 3.18 31.95
CA GLN A 683 -1.37 3.79 33.16
C GLN A 683 -1.80 5.25 32.92
N LEU A 684 -2.98 5.61 33.41
CA LEU A 684 -3.54 6.96 33.38
C LEU A 684 -3.63 7.52 34.79
N ASP A 685 -2.81 8.52 35.11
CA ASP A 685 -2.93 9.27 36.37
C ASP A 685 -3.72 10.55 36.12
N CYS A 686 -4.91 10.64 36.73
CA CYS A 686 -5.87 11.72 36.49
C CYS A 686 -6.08 12.58 37.75
N VAL A 687 -6.03 13.90 37.58
CA VAL A 687 -6.26 14.88 38.65
C VAL A 687 -7.22 15.98 38.16
N PRO A 688 -8.35 16.23 38.84
CA PRO A 688 -8.93 15.45 39.95
C PRO A 688 -9.31 14.02 39.55
N THR A 689 -9.65 13.15 40.51
CA THR A 689 -10.09 11.78 40.19
C THR A 689 -11.39 11.82 39.35
N PRO A 690 -11.41 11.20 38.15
CA PRO A 690 -12.57 11.22 37.27
C PRO A 690 -13.53 10.07 37.56
N ASP A 691 -14.74 10.18 36.99
CA ASP A 691 -15.57 9.02 36.66
C ASP A 691 -15.06 8.43 35.33
N LEU A 692 -14.43 7.26 35.36
CA LEU A 692 -13.74 6.68 34.20
C LEU A 692 -14.63 5.68 33.46
N TRP A 693 -14.81 5.89 32.16
CA TRP A 693 -15.38 4.93 31.24
C TRP A 693 -14.31 4.19 30.46
N VAL A 694 -14.46 2.87 30.33
CA VAL A 694 -13.57 2.00 29.55
C VAL A 694 -14.40 1.03 28.71
N PHE A 695 -14.07 0.88 27.42
CA PHE A 695 -14.67 -0.13 26.56
C PHE A 695 -13.72 -0.56 25.42
N ALA A 696 -13.92 -1.77 24.91
CA ALA A 696 -13.13 -2.31 23.80
C ALA A 696 -13.56 -1.70 22.46
N ILE A 697 -12.57 -1.30 21.65
CA ILE A 697 -12.79 -0.76 20.31
C ILE A 697 -12.79 -1.93 19.33
N ALA A 698 -13.95 -2.52 19.08
CA ALA A 698 -14.08 -3.67 18.18
C ALA A 698 -14.56 -3.25 16.78
N THR A 699 -13.91 -3.78 15.76
CA THR A 699 -14.32 -3.67 14.35
C THR A 699 -14.84 -5.02 13.84
N VAL A 700 -15.71 -4.99 12.84
CA VAL A 700 -16.12 -6.20 12.11
C VAL A 700 -15.63 -6.09 10.68
N ALA A 701 -14.75 -7.02 10.30
CA ALA A 701 -14.15 -7.07 8.97
C ALA A 701 -14.44 -8.41 8.29
N LYS A 702 -14.41 -8.44 6.96
CA LYS A 702 -14.41 -9.71 6.22
C LYS A 702 -13.10 -10.47 6.49
N SER A 703 -13.21 -11.79 6.51
CA SER A 703 -12.08 -12.70 6.53
C SER A 703 -12.40 -13.97 5.74
N GLU A 704 -11.41 -14.86 5.63
CA GLU A 704 -11.55 -16.15 4.95
C GLU A 704 -12.67 -17.02 5.55
N ARG A 705 -12.99 -16.81 6.82
CA ARG A 705 -13.99 -17.59 7.57
C ARG A 705 -15.32 -16.86 7.70
N GLY A 706 -15.54 -15.80 6.91
CA GLY A 706 -16.74 -14.97 6.92
C GLY A 706 -16.47 -13.58 7.50
N PHE A 707 -16.82 -13.38 8.78
CA PHE A 707 -16.63 -12.10 9.48
C PHE A 707 -15.89 -12.30 10.80
N ASP A 708 -14.83 -11.51 11.00
CA ASP A 708 -14.10 -11.47 12.26
C ASP A 708 -14.43 -10.19 13.03
N LYS A 709 -14.74 -10.36 14.31
CA LYS A 709 -14.79 -9.26 15.28
C LYS A 709 -13.41 -9.15 15.91
N THR A 710 -12.71 -8.06 15.62
CA THR A 710 -11.33 -7.84 16.08
C THR A 710 -11.28 -6.63 17.00
N VAL A 711 -10.69 -6.80 18.19
CA VAL A 711 -10.42 -5.71 19.11
C VAL A 711 -9.19 -4.95 18.60
N GLN A 712 -9.36 -3.66 18.35
CA GLN A 712 -8.34 -2.76 17.81
C GLN A 712 -7.61 -1.98 18.89
N GLY A 713 -8.10 -2.04 20.13
CA GLY A 713 -7.62 -1.27 21.28
C GLY A 713 -8.75 -1.07 22.29
N GLU A 714 -8.52 -0.20 23.26
CA GLU A 714 -9.48 0.18 24.29
C GLU A 714 -9.63 1.71 24.33
N SER A 715 -10.86 2.17 24.55
CA SER A 715 -11.15 3.58 24.79
C SER A 715 -11.18 3.84 26.29
N TYR A 716 -10.41 4.81 26.75
CA TYR A 716 -10.44 5.33 28.12
C TYR A 716 -10.97 6.76 28.07
N THR A 717 -12.09 7.02 28.74
CA THR A 717 -12.75 8.33 28.76
C THR A 717 -12.95 8.77 30.21
N PRO A 718 -11.98 9.47 30.83
CA PRO A 718 -12.18 10.13 32.10
C PRO A 718 -13.23 11.23 31.96
N ARG A 719 -14.17 11.32 32.91
CA ARG A 719 -15.26 12.30 32.91
C ARG A 719 -15.22 13.13 34.18
N TRP A 720 -15.17 14.44 34.01
CA TRP A 720 -15.19 15.42 35.09
C TRP A 720 -16.43 16.30 35.01
N PRO A 721 -17.14 16.57 36.11
CA PRO A 721 -18.19 17.58 36.12
C PRO A 721 -17.63 18.92 35.60
N VAL A 722 -18.34 19.56 34.67
CA VAL A 722 -17.85 20.82 34.06
C VAL A 722 -17.65 21.93 35.10
N ALA A 723 -18.26 21.83 36.28
CA ALA A 723 -18.06 22.74 37.42
C ALA A 723 -16.60 22.82 37.90
N LEU A 724 -15.75 21.82 37.62
CA LEU A 724 -14.34 21.82 38.05
C LEU A 724 -13.47 22.84 37.29
N GLY A 725 -13.76 23.10 36.01
CA GLY A 725 -13.04 24.09 35.19
C GLY A 725 -11.62 23.72 34.75
N GLU A 726 -11.03 22.68 35.32
CA GLU A 726 -9.69 22.19 34.97
C GLU A 726 -9.52 20.68 35.24
N ALA A 727 -8.60 20.05 34.50
CA ALA A 727 -8.20 18.66 34.69
C ALA A 727 -6.79 18.41 34.12
N LEU A 728 -6.13 17.37 34.62
CA LEU A 728 -4.83 16.88 34.19
C LEU A 728 -4.89 15.36 34.01
N VAL A 729 -4.31 14.86 32.92
CA VAL A 729 -4.07 13.44 32.67
C VAL A 729 -2.58 13.25 32.39
N VAL A 730 -1.96 12.27 33.03
CA VAL A 730 -0.58 11.84 32.75
C VAL A 730 -0.60 10.41 32.25
N LEU A 731 0.05 10.17 31.12
CA LEU A 731 0.23 8.84 30.53
C LEU A 731 1.59 8.25 30.95
N GLY A 732 1.56 7.09 31.60
CA GLY A 732 2.73 6.41 32.14
C GLY A 732 3.07 6.88 33.56
N GLY A 733 2.90 5.98 34.54
CA GLY A 733 3.25 6.21 35.95
C GLY A 733 4.77 6.20 36.20
N GLU A 734 5.17 6.35 37.46
CA GLU A 734 6.57 6.17 37.92
C GLU A 734 7.03 4.72 37.92
#